data_AF-A0A7U6QI50-F1
#
_entry.id   AF-A0A7U6QI50-F1
#
_cell.length_a   1.000
_cell.length_b   1.000
_cell.length_c   1.000
_cell.angle_alpha   90.00
_cell.angle_beta   90.00
_cell.angle_gamma   90.00
#
_symmetry.space_group_name_H-M   'P 1'
#
loop_
_entity.id
_entity.type
_entity.pdbx_description
1 polymer ?
#
loop_
_entity_poly.entity_id
_entity_poly.type
_entity_poly.pdbx_seq_one_letter_code
_entity_poly.pdbx_strand_id
1 'polypeptide(L)'
;MRIGKKKRGTAIISLVMTLLMCIMLIPVTWNGMWKHEVRAKSETKAAATEAKEPAYINADFFNYDKTELNKANSDLKVKSGDKENLLFGNEGKAYYNKYVDQAHDHSAVLGIANDTIGALQPQFNHSTVQLFPNSDGEIAKNKYHVNRYFDKEKWEWVKAHDEYKSVMTADRGYMFPLRPTTENGVTYYQFNSSSDAVKLNNYVNSNGSKKLNLTNSSDGNFYPYYYNGHKETEDKYYFGTRFYTDFTMPYDGMINGKPVTFSFSGDDDVWVYIDGKLALDIGGVHGTCNGNINFATGLITVEKVRYNAKGTALNDIPMYWNLYGSDNLVNGKIDGHTVQKSLGVKRSNYDSHSFKMFYFERGANISNCKLRMNFCVLDKHKVSVQKIVHNKDNDKTKYEFKLTYTKNNKSYTETKTVEGQNVVTFDAELVQGEKYKVEEISTGPYTTTYKAGNKEGKGKVTPEMTISNENYVVFENSYIPDETVKVKKTTENSVSSKEYTFKLYVAEKNADYSKTPADTITVKSGEEKAFTTKVPYGYKYKVVEVIPSADADCTTTNKVDASKEKQGKTTEDVVADGKDSKVEFKNTYSDRSLTLKKTVSGSAKENEDYHFVVKLYNGDGTVYQGKYKLNNSAEKAYDSDGIKITLKANGTASITRLPYGIKYSVDEEYTDGYKKVDKTITVNGTPKKLGEKYAIDEKRTAADVVVNNDFEIVHDGQITVNKYLVANAKSNTPIADSLYDNTFIFKLENIDEKSPGYKMVSYGSIHLAKGSKEGTFTFGRLPVGTYRITELDHERYTPVDGTTRTVTLMKDHMKDSVTFKNYRLDKGYYTDTAAAVNTGKVSGLEVTYDEKTVLK
;
A
#
# COMPACT_ATOMS: atom_id res chain seq x y z
N MET A 1 -45.75 -19.37 46.22
CA MET A 1 -45.20 -18.41 47.21
C MET A 1 -44.53 -17.28 46.44
N ARG A 2 -45.19 -16.13 46.22
CA ARG A 2 -45.26 -14.96 47.13
C ARG A 2 -43.85 -14.51 47.57
N ILE A 3 -43.33 -13.30 47.36
CA ILE A 3 -43.65 -11.97 46.78
C ILE A 3 -42.23 -11.34 46.63
N GLY A 4 -41.77 -10.60 45.63
CA GLY A 4 -42.38 -9.85 44.55
C GLY A 4 -41.80 -8.43 44.52
N LYS A 5 -41.29 -8.01 43.33
CA LYS A 5 -41.21 -6.61 42.83
C LYS A 5 -40.12 -5.71 43.49
N LYS A 6 -39.46 -4.75 42.83
CA LYS A 6 -39.69 -3.94 41.61
C LYS A 6 -38.35 -3.20 41.31
N LYS A 7 -37.88 -3.20 40.06
CA LYS A 7 -37.88 -2.07 39.08
C LYS A 7 -36.96 -0.86 39.35
N ARG A 8 -36.06 -0.67 38.37
CA ARG A 8 -35.82 0.53 37.50
C ARG A 8 -35.07 1.76 38.03
N GLY A 9 -34.13 2.20 37.16
CA GLY A 9 -33.76 3.59 36.87
C GLY A 9 -32.83 4.18 37.93
N THR A 10 -31.75 4.89 37.63
CA THR A 10 -31.60 6.09 36.77
C THR A 10 -30.08 6.35 36.74
N ALA A 11 -29.37 6.27 35.61
CA ALA A 11 -29.05 7.36 34.66
C ALA A 11 -28.30 8.58 35.26
N ILE A 12 -27.35 9.10 34.44
CA ILE A 12 -26.78 10.46 34.40
C ILE A 12 -25.46 10.63 35.21
N ILE A 13 -24.27 10.55 34.59
CA ILE A 13 -23.54 11.51 33.71
C ILE A 13 -22.50 12.31 34.51
N SER A 14 -21.27 12.36 33.98
CA SER A 14 -20.19 13.32 34.24
C SER A 14 -19.63 13.34 35.68
N LEU A 15 -18.36 13.62 35.96
CA LEU A 15 -17.36 14.44 35.29
C LEU A 15 -15.99 14.05 35.90
N VAL A 16 -14.97 13.91 35.07
CA VAL A 16 -13.59 14.40 35.26
C VAL A 16 -12.75 13.94 36.47
N MET A 17 -11.56 13.46 36.11
CA MET A 17 -10.30 13.39 36.86
C MET A 17 -10.18 14.34 38.08
N THR A 18 -9.55 13.90 39.16
CA THR A 18 -8.16 14.28 39.57
C THR A 18 -7.91 13.90 41.06
N LEU A 19 -6.68 13.45 41.33
CA LEU A 19 -5.93 13.50 42.60
C LEU A 19 -6.18 12.44 43.71
N LEU A 20 -5.26 11.47 43.77
CA LEU A 20 -4.31 11.17 44.86
C LEU A 20 -4.70 11.41 46.34
N MET A 21 -4.25 10.42 47.16
CA MET A 21 -4.00 10.45 48.63
C MET A 21 -5.26 10.24 49.52
N CYS A 22 -5.30 9.43 50.59
CA CYS A 22 -4.27 8.75 51.39
C CYS A 22 -4.93 7.73 52.36
N ILE A 23 -4.23 6.61 52.61
CA ILE A 23 -3.92 5.99 53.93
C ILE A 23 -5.05 5.42 54.83
N MET A 24 -4.97 4.10 55.07
CA MET A 24 -4.98 3.46 56.42
C MET A 24 -4.04 2.22 56.35
N LEU A 25 -2.81 2.28 56.87
CA LEU A 25 -2.35 1.94 58.26
C LEU A 25 -2.44 0.42 58.58
N ILE A 26 -1.37 -0.40 58.48
CA ILE A 26 -0.17 -0.62 59.37
C ILE A 26 -0.48 -1.64 60.52
N PRO A 27 0.44 -2.46 61.09
CA PRO A 27 1.71 -3.13 60.65
C PRO A 27 1.92 -4.56 61.25
N VAL A 28 3.05 -5.24 60.94
CA VAL A 28 3.82 -5.99 61.95
C VAL A 28 5.32 -5.74 61.72
N THR A 29 6.01 -5.37 62.79
CA THR A 29 7.42 -5.00 62.90
C THR A 29 8.28 -6.18 63.38
N TRP A 30 9.56 -6.23 62.99
CA TRP A 30 10.65 -6.30 63.98
C TRP A 30 12.01 -5.84 63.43
N ASN A 31 12.83 -5.36 64.36
CA ASN A 31 13.96 -4.43 64.22
C ASN A 31 15.32 -5.13 64.34
N GLY A 32 16.38 -4.43 63.91
CA GLY A 32 17.74 -4.55 64.46
C GLY A 32 18.80 -3.91 63.54
N MET A 33 19.00 -2.57 63.54
CA MET A 33 19.88 -1.78 64.43
C MET A 33 21.40 -1.94 64.09
N TRP A 34 22.29 -0.94 63.88
CA TRP A 34 22.48 0.48 64.29
C TRP A 34 23.54 1.17 63.36
N LYS A 35 23.34 2.41 62.86
CA LYS A 35 23.62 3.78 63.37
C LYS A 35 25.03 4.38 63.10
N HIS A 36 25.04 5.47 62.32
CA HIS A 36 25.60 6.84 62.54
C HIS A 36 26.18 7.38 61.21
N GLU A 37 25.56 8.31 60.49
CA GLU A 37 25.35 9.75 60.70
C GLU A 37 26.38 10.61 59.92
N VAL A 38 25.87 11.72 59.36
CA VAL A 38 26.55 12.98 58.98
C VAL A 38 26.72 13.31 57.48
N ARG A 39 26.05 14.43 57.16
CA ARG A 39 26.27 15.45 56.11
C ARG A 39 25.86 15.17 54.65
N ALA A 40 24.72 15.76 54.30
CA ALA A 40 24.52 16.38 53.01
C ALA A 40 25.57 17.49 52.78
N LYS A 41 26.42 17.31 51.76
CA LYS A 41 27.10 18.39 51.05
C LYS A 41 26.75 18.25 49.58
N SER A 42 26.21 19.34 49.04
CA SER A 42 25.89 19.53 47.63
C SER A 42 27.16 19.45 46.79
N GLU A 43 27.27 18.44 45.94
CA GLU A 43 28.19 18.45 44.80
C GLU A 43 27.48 17.86 43.58
N THR A 44 27.44 18.67 42.53
CA THR A 44 27.04 18.34 41.17
C THR A 44 27.78 17.09 40.68
N LYS A 45 27.15 15.92 40.76
CA LYS A 45 27.64 14.73 40.06
C LYS A 45 27.28 14.84 38.58
N ALA A 46 28.25 15.28 37.78
CA ALA A 46 28.34 14.83 36.40
C ALA A 46 28.21 13.29 36.39
N ALA A 47 27.39 12.74 35.49
CA ALA A 47 27.20 11.31 35.35
C ALA A 47 28.55 10.65 35.07
N ALA A 48 29.13 10.01 36.09
CA ALA A 48 30.24 9.09 35.90
C ALA A 48 29.69 7.92 35.09
N THR A 49 30.04 7.88 33.81
CA THR A 49 29.83 6.72 32.94
C THR A 49 30.54 5.54 33.61
N GLU A 50 29.83 4.45 33.90
CA GLU A 50 30.50 3.19 34.27
C GLU A 50 31.53 2.88 33.18
N ALA A 51 32.82 2.90 33.55
CA ALA A 51 33.88 2.60 32.61
C ALA A 51 33.73 1.13 32.20
N LYS A 52 33.36 0.87 30.93
CA LYS A 52 33.41 -0.48 30.37
C LYS A 52 34.82 -1.03 30.54
N GLU A 53 34.94 -2.27 31.04
CA GLU A 53 36.20 -3.01 31.09
C GLU A 53 36.92 -2.95 29.73
N PRO A 54 38.25 -2.84 29.68
CA PRO A 54 38.98 -2.81 28.42
C PRO A 54 38.78 -4.11 27.64
N ALA A 55 38.77 -4.02 26.31
CA ALA A 55 38.99 -5.18 25.46
C ALA A 55 40.49 -5.47 25.36
N TYR A 56 40.89 -6.64 24.87
CA TYR A 56 42.29 -7.02 24.79
C TYR A 56 42.65 -7.58 23.42
N ILE A 57 43.81 -7.18 22.91
CA ILE A 57 44.49 -7.81 21.77
C ILE A 57 45.83 -8.37 22.26
N ASN A 58 46.34 -9.44 21.64
CA ASN A 58 47.64 -9.94 22.05
C ASN A 58 48.74 -9.00 21.55
N ALA A 59 49.76 -8.82 22.38
CA ALA A 59 50.93 -8.02 22.07
C ALA A 59 52.22 -8.68 22.56
N ASP A 60 53.27 -8.51 21.79
CA ASP A 60 54.65 -8.74 22.23
C ASP A 60 55.44 -7.44 22.09
N PHE A 61 56.26 -7.15 23.08
CA PHE A 61 57.09 -5.96 23.12
C PHE A 61 58.55 -6.34 22.93
N PHE A 62 59.28 -5.48 22.25
CA PHE A 62 60.70 -5.65 21.96
C PHE A 62 61.40 -4.36 22.35
N ASN A 63 62.39 -4.44 23.24
CA ASN A 63 63.28 -3.33 23.52
C ASN A 63 64.63 -3.61 22.86
N TYR A 64 65.24 -2.60 22.26
CA TYR A 64 66.54 -2.77 21.63
C TYR A 64 67.45 -1.57 21.86
N ASP A 65 68.73 -1.84 22.10
CA ASP A 65 69.74 -0.79 22.25
C ASP A 65 70.32 -0.46 20.88
N LYS A 66 70.05 0.74 20.37
CA LYS A 66 70.54 1.20 19.07
C LYS A 66 72.07 1.18 18.99
N THR A 67 72.76 1.58 20.06
CA THR A 67 74.21 1.70 20.09
C THR A 67 74.86 0.32 20.04
N GLU A 68 74.38 -0.62 20.85
CA GLU A 68 74.88 -1.99 20.84
C GLU A 68 74.49 -2.74 19.55
N LEU A 69 73.32 -2.47 18.99
CA LEU A 69 72.88 -3.06 17.72
C LEU A 69 73.69 -2.51 16.52
N ASN A 70 74.08 -1.23 16.56
CA ASN A 70 75.00 -0.64 15.59
C ASN A 70 76.44 -1.13 15.76
N LYS A 71 76.92 -1.33 16.99
CA LYS A 71 78.24 -1.94 17.27
C LYS A 71 78.31 -3.37 16.74
N ALA A 72 77.31 -4.20 17.06
CA ALA A 72 77.17 -5.55 16.54
C ALA A 72 77.21 -5.59 15.00
N ASN A 73 76.58 -4.62 14.34
CA ASN A 73 76.67 -4.48 12.88
C ASN A 73 78.05 -4.04 12.37
N SER A 74 78.75 -3.18 13.11
CA SER A 74 80.08 -2.71 12.73
C SER A 74 81.17 -3.78 12.90
N ASP A 75 81.04 -4.66 13.90
CA ASP A 75 81.96 -5.77 14.16
C ASP A 75 81.87 -6.89 13.12
N LEU A 76 80.80 -6.92 12.30
CA LEU A 76 80.61 -7.87 11.20
C LEU A 76 81.53 -7.62 9.99
N LYS A 77 82.46 -6.65 10.05
CA LYS A 77 83.42 -6.28 8.98
C LYS A 77 82.77 -6.17 7.60
N VAL A 78 81.73 -5.34 7.50
CA VAL A 78 81.25 -4.87 6.19
C VAL A 78 82.35 -4.00 5.57
N LYS A 79 82.72 -4.24 4.31
CA LYS A 79 83.85 -3.55 3.65
C LYS A 79 83.65 -2.03 3.66
N SER A 80 84.76 -1.30 3.74
CA SER A 80 84.84 0.15 4.03
C SER A 80 84.17 1.12 3.03
N GLY A 81 83.41 0.62 2.03
CA GLY A 81 82.54 1.42 1.16
C GLY A 81 81.08 1.49 1.63
N ASP A 82 80.66 0.60 2.53
CA ASP A 82 79.25 0.43 2.95
C ASP A 82 78.96 1.05 4.33
N LYS A 83 79.68 2.11 4.70
CA LYS A 83 79.49 2.80 5.99
C LYS A 83 78.10 3.45 6.14
N GLU A 84 77.29 3.49 5.07
CA GLU A 84 75.91 3.96 5.09
C GLU A 84 74.87 2.85 5.40
N ASN A 85 75.29 1.57 5.52
CA ASN A 85 74.41 0.42 5.75
C ASN A 85 74.27 0.02 7.24
N LEU A 86 74.36 0.97 8.16
CA LEU A 86 73.99 0.70 9.56
C LEU A 86 72.46 0.61 9.67
N LEU A 87 71.93 -0.41 10.35
CA LEU A 87 70.47 -0.58 10.58
C LEU A 87 69.81 0.71 11.14
N PHE A 88 70.58 1.52 11.87
CA PHE A 88 70.19 2.83 12.38
C PHE A 88 71.33 3.82 12.11
N GLY A 89 71.28 4.53 10.98
CA GLY A 89 72.34 5.44 10.52
C GLY A 89 72.87 6.45 11.57
N ASN A 90 74.07 6.98 11.32
CA ASN A 90 74.92 7.56 12.37
C ASN A 90 74.63 9.02 12.82
N GLU A 91 73.63 9.74 12.30
CA GLU A 91 73.45 11.17 12.66
C GLU A 91 72.02 11.73 12.54
N GLY A 92 70.96 10.99 12.92
CA GLY A 92 69.59 11.56 12.92
C GLY A 92 69.10 12.07 11.56
N LYS A 93 69.83 11.77 10.48
CA LYS A 93 69.47 12.00 9.08
C LYS A 93 69.04 10.66 8.54
N ALA A 94 67.74 10.50 8.32
CA ALA A 94 67.21 9.39 7.54
C ALA A 94 67.82 9.48 6.13
N TYR A 95 68.78 8.62 5.81
CA TYR A 95 69.29 8.51 4.45
C TYR A 95 68.24 7.79 3.60
N TYR A 96 67.44 8.57 2.87
CA TYR A 96 66.92 8.13 1.59
C TYR A 96 68.12 8.07 0.64
N ASN A 97 68.53 6.87 0.21
CA ASN A 97 69.61 6.74 -0.75
C ASN A 97 69.15 7.30 -2.11
N LYS A 98 69.65 8.49 -2.46
CA LYS A 98 69.31 9.21 -3.70
C LYS A 98 69.95 8.59 -4.96
N TYR A 99 70.80 7.57 -4.82
CA TYR A 99 71.53 6.96 -5.93
C TYR A 99 71.20 5.46 -6.09
N VAL A 100 69.94 5.13 -6.32
CA VAL A 100 69.59 3.90 -7.04
C VAL A 100 68.49 4.24 -8.04
N ASP A 101 68.90 4.90 -9.11
CA ASP A 101 68.11 5.04 -10.31
C ASP A 101 68.12 3.67 -11.01
N GLN A 102 66.94 3.22 -11.43
CA GLN A 102 66.62 1.88 -11.95
C GLN A 102 66.34 0.82 -10.88
N ALA A 103 65.04 0.52 -10.76
CA ALA A 103 64.41 -0.74 -10.36
C ALA A 103 65.14 -1.62 -9.32
N HIS A 104 64.40 -1.93 -8.24
CA HIS A 104 64.68 -2.93 -7.20
C HIS A 104 65.22 -2.35 -5.86
N ASP A 105 64.58 -2.80 -4.77
CA ASP A 105 64.94 -2.69 -3.34
C ASP A 105 64.76 -1.37 -2.58
N HIS A 106 63.71 -1.35 -1.73
CA HIS A 106 63.56 -0.38 -0.66
C HIS A 106 62.89 -0.98 0.59
N SER A 107 63.63 -1.70 1.43
CA SER A 107 63.36 -1.84 2.88
C SER A 107 64.57 -2.47 3.58
N ALA A 108 65.20 -1.75 4.51
CA ALA A 108 66.36 -2.26 5.25
C ALA A 108 65.99 -3.26 6.38
N VAL A 109 64.71 -3.60 6.57
CA VAL A 109 64.27 -4.51 7.63
C VAL A 109 63.13 -5.40 7.14
N LEU A 110 63.44 -6.67 6.87
CA LEU A 110 62.44 -7.74 6.69
C LEU A 110 62.81 -8.90 7.62
N GLY A 111 62.23 -8.88 8.82
CA GLY A 111 62.29 -9.98 9.76
C GLY A 111 61.01 -10.81 9.68
N ILE A 112 61.06 -11.95 9.01
CA ILE A 112 59.96 -12.92 8.91
C ILE A 112 59.90 -13.74 10.20
N ALA A 113 58.75 -13.74 10.88
CA ALA A 113 58.28 -14.87 11.67
C ALA A 113 57.23 -15.58 10.83
N ASN A 114 57.61 -16.68 10.17
CA ASN A 114 56.76 -17.31 9.18
C ASN A 114 55.69 -18.17 9.85
N ASP A 115 54.50 -18.20 9.24
CA ASP A 115 53.78 -19.47 9.03
C ASP A 115 53.10 -19.40 7.65
N THR A 116 53.99 -19.56 6.66
CA THR A 116 53.79 -19.96 5.26
C THR A 116 53.56 -18.89 4.18
N ILE A 117 54.66 -18.62 3.46
CA ILE A 117 54.80 -17.87 2.21
C ILE A 117 54.25 -18.67 1.00
N GLY A 118 53.40 -18.03 0.19
CA GLY A 118 53.07 -18.42 -1.20
C GLY A 118 51.93 -17.55 -1.76
N ALA A 119 51.94 -17.00 -2.98
CA ALA A 119 52.84 -17.11 -4.13
C ALA A 119 52.89 -15.72 -4.81
N LEU A 120 54.02 -15.03 -4.70
CA LEU A 120 54.58 -13.96 -5.55
C LEU A 120 55.76 -13.43 -4.73
N GLN A 121 56.92 -14.04 -4.93
CA GLN A 121 58.15 -13.75 -4.21
C GLN A 121 58.59 -12.32 -4.55
N PRO A 122 58.71 -11.38 -3.60
CA PRO A 122 59.45 -10.15 -3.88
C PRO A 122 60.94 -10.54 -4.02
N GLN A 123 61.55 -10.18 -5.15
CA GLN A 123 62.99 -10.34 -5.33
C GLN A 123 63.68 -9.22 -4.55
N PHE A 124 64.52 -9.61 -3.57
CA PHE A 124 65.30 -8.69 -2.74
C PHE A 124 66.79 -8.84 -3.05
N ASN A 125 67.39 -7.81 -3.61
CA ASN A 125 68.81 -7.60 -3.81
C ASN A 125 69.30 -6.54 -2.82
N HIS A 126 69.51 -6.93 -1.56
CA HIS A 126 70.62 -6.56 -0.68
C HIS A 126 70.34 -7.07 0.75
N SER A 127 71.40 -7.17 1.56
CA SER A 127 71.48 -7.86 2.85
C SER A 127 70.35 -7.54 3.83
N THR A 128 69.38 -8.46 3.93
CA THR A 128 68.34 -8.45 4.97
C THR A 128 68.91 -9.05 6.26
N VAL A 129 68.76 -8.32 7.39
CA VAL A 129 69.07 -8.86 8.72
C VAL A 129 67.81 -9.48 9.31
N GLN A 130 67.88 -10.77 9.63
CA GLN A 130 66.79 -11.49 10.29
C GLN A 130 66.78 -11.15 11.78
N LEU A 131 65.85 -10.28 12.21
CA LEU A 131 65.74 -9.84 13.61
C LEU A 131 64.95 -10.78 14.52
N PHE A 132 64.33 -11.85 13.99
CA PHE A 132 63.47 -12.75 14.77
C PHE A 132 63.89 -14.22 14.64
N PRO A 133 64.06 -14.96 15.77
CA PRO A 133 64.05 -16.42 15.75
C PRO A 133 62.60 -16.94 15.59
N ASN A 134 62.44 -18.06 14.88
CA ASN A 134 61.15 -18.78 14.79
C ASN A 134 60.67 -19.25 16.18
N SER A 135 59.40 -19.65 16.27
CA SER A 135 58.77 -20.21 17.48
C SER A 135 59.56 -21.36 18.11
N ASP A 136 60.39 -22.05 17.32
CA ASP A 136 61.03 -23.31 17.68
C ASP A 136 62.56 -23.15 17.88
N GLY A 137 63.09 -21.93 17.77
CA GLY A 137 64.53 -21.67 17.88
C GLY A 137 65.38 -22.08 16.67
N GLU A 138 64.81 -22.71 15.64
CA GLU A 138 65.51 -22.99 14.37
C GLU A 138 65.17 -21.97 13.27
N ILE A 139 66.19 -21.37 12.65
CA ILE A 139 66.05 -20.47 11.50
C ILE A 139 65.86 -21.28 10.22
N ALA A 140 64.88 -20.88 9.39
CA ALA A 140 64.61 -21.50 8.09
C ALA A 140 65.81 -21.37 7.13
N LYS A 141 66.30 -22.50 6.61
CA LYS A 141 67.30 -22.55 5.54
C LYS A 141 66.71 -22.02 4.23
N ASN A 142 66.95 -20.75 3.92
CA ASN A 142 66.54 -20.19 2.62
C ASN A 142 67.59 -20.50 1.54
N LYS A 143 67.13 -20.89 0.35
CA LYS A 143 67.93 -21.54 -0.73
C LYS A 143 68.68 -20.55 -1.64
N TYR A 144 68.69 -19.26 -1.29
CA TYR A 144 69.42 -18.22 -2.03
C TYR A 144 70.54 -17.65 -1.15
N HIS A 145 71.72 -17.53 -1.74
CA HIS A 145 73.01 -17.19 -1.12
C HIS A 145 73.10 -15.75 -0.55
N VAL A 146 72.14 -15.32 0.27
CA VAL A 146 72.22 -14.06 1.04
C VAL A 146 73.07 -14.24 2.30
N ASN A 147 73.34 -15.48 2.72
CA ASN A 147 74.35 -15.83 3.72
C ASN A 147 75.78 -15.89 3.16
N ARG A 148 76.20 -14.91 2.34
CA ARG A 148 77.63 -14.84 1.98
C ARG A 148 78.52 -14.25 3.08
N TYR A 149 77.93 -13.69 4.14
CA TYR A 149 78.67 -13.14 5.29
C TYR A 149 78.41 -13.84 6.63
N PHE A 150 77.38 -14.68 6.74
CA PHE A 150 77.18 -15.58 7.88
C PHE A 150 77.34 -17.04 7.42
N ASP A 151 78.59 -17.47 7.37
CA ASP A 151 78.90 -18.90 7.28
C ASP A 151 78.41 -19.62 8.54
N LYS A 152 78.08 -20.90 8.42
CA LYS A 152 77.63 -21.78 9.51
C LYS A 152 78.60 -21.75 10.70
N GLU A 153 79.91 -21.59 10.44
CA GLU A 153 80.93 -21.45 11.49
C GLU A 153 80.86 -20.11 12.25
N LYS A 154 80.51 -19.00 11.58
CA LYS A 154 80.32 -17.69 12.25
C LYS A 154 79.01 -17.61 13.04
N TRP A 155 78.00 -18.41 12.67
CA TRP A 155 76.73 -18.46 13.42
C TRP A 155 76.84 -19.31 14.69
N GLU A 156 77.56 -20.43 14.65
CA GLU A 156 77.90 -21.16 15.88
C GLU A 156 78.79 -20.31 16.80
N TRP A 157 79.62 -19.41 16.25
CA TRP A 157 80.33 -18.39 17.01
C TRP A 157 79.38 -17.39 17.70
N VAL A 158 78.38 -16.81 17.01
CA VAL A 158 77.39 -15.90 17.62
C VAL A 158 76.54 -16.58 18.71
N LYS A 159 76.16 -17.85 18.54
CA LYS A 159 75.48 -18.62 19.60
C LYS A 159 76.36 -18.88 20.83
N ALA A 160 77.67 -18.99 20.63
CA ALA A 160 78.65 -19.26 21.67
C ALA A 160 79.12 -18.00 22.42
N HIS A 161 78.81 -16.80 21.93
CA HIS A 161 79.16 -15.52 22.56
C HIS A 161 77.90 -14.89 23.19
N ASP A 162 77.76 -15.04 24.51
CA ASP A 162 76.59 -14.59 25.30
C ASP A 162 76.31 -13.08 25.20
N GLU A 163 77.28 -12.28 24.75
CA GLU A 163 77.22 -10.84 24.50
C GLU A 163 76.25 -10.41 23.38
N TYR A 164 75.83 -11.32 22.48
CA TYR A 164 74.80 -11.04 21.47
C TYR A 164 73.36 -11.41 21.90
N LYS A 165 73.19 -12.09 23.05
CA LYS A 165 71.86 -12.32 23.65
C LYS A 165 71.31 -11.08 24.37
N SER A 166 72.14 -10.05 24.62
CA SER A 166 71.78 -8.87 25.43
C SER A 166 71.34 -7.63 24.65
N VAL A 167 71.37 -7.64 23.31
CA VAL A 167 71.12 -6.44 22.47
C VAL A 167 69.63 -6.14 22.23
N MET A 168 68.78 -7.16 22.35
CA MET A 168 67.33 -7.05 22.26
C MET A 168 66.66 -7.92 23.32
N THR A 169 65.66 -7.37 24.02
CA THR A 169 64.82 -8.13 24.95
C THR A 169 63.41 -8.26 24.39
N ALA A 170 62.83 -9.45 24.47
CA ALA A 170 61.48 -9.73 23.98
C ALA A 170 60.53 -10.14 25.11
N ASP A 171 59.52 -9.32 25.34
CA ASP A 171 58.48 -9.50 26.34
C ASP A 171 57.20 -10.00 25.66
N ARG A 172 57.02 -11.32 25.68
CA ARG A 172 55.95 -11.99 24.90
C ARG A 172 54.70 -12.34 25.72
N GLY A 173 53.58 -12.43 25.01
CA GLY A 173 52.31 -12.97 25.49
C GLY A 173 51.51 -12.00 26.35
N TYR A 174 51.63 -10.69 26.12
CA TYR A 174 50.87 -9.69 26.84
C TYR A 174 49.48 -9.49 26.24
N MET A 175 48.49 -9.24 27.08
CA MET A 175 47.18 -8.77 26.66
C MET A 175 47.16 -7.24 26.70
N PHE A 176 47.18 -6.61 25.54
CA PHE A 176 47.19 -5.17 25.36
C PHE A 176 45.76 -4.59 25.42
N PRO A 177 45.48 -3.64 26.32
CA PRO A 177 44.14 -3.12 26.50
C PRO A 177 43.74 -2.13 25.39
N LEU A 178 42.49 -2.22 24.97
CA LEU A 178 41.83 -1.33 24.01
C LEU A 178 40.55 -0.78 24.65
N ARG A 179 40.22 0.48 24.36
CA ARG A 179 38.92 1.06 24.74
C ARG A 179 37.83 0.59 23.77
N PRO A 180 36.75 -0.04 24.25
CA PRO A 180 35.59 -0.32 23.42
C PRO A 180 34.69 0.93 23.32
N THR A 181 34.38 1.36 22.10
CA THR A 181 33.41 2.40 21.79
C THR A 181 32.30 1.80 20.92
N THR A 182 31.04 2.10 21.20
CA THR A 182 29.91 1.57 20.40
C THR A 182 29.30 2.71 19.59
N GLU A 183 29.29 2.57 18.27
CA GLU A 183 28.73 3.53 17.33
C GLU A 183 27.71 2.81 16.43
N ASN A 184 26.45 3.25 16.45
CA ASN A 184 25.37 2.65 15.64
C ASN A 184 25.25 1.11 15.79
N GLY A 185 25.44 0.60 17.01
CA GLY A 185 25.37 -0.84 17.29
C GLY A 185 26.62 -1.64 16.88
N VAL A 186 27.68 -0.99 16.39
CA VAL A 186 28.98 -1.63 16.10
C VAL A 186 29.97 -1.22 17.18
N THR A 187 30.66 -2.21 17.77
CA THR A 187 31.73 -1.95 18.73
C THR A 187 33.07 -1.83 18.01
N TYR A 188 33.77 -0.72 18.24
CA TYR A 188 35.13 -0.46 17.82
C TYR A 188 36.06 -0.58 19.03
N TYR A 189 37.21 -1.19 18.83
CA TYR A 189 38.28 -1.34 19.80
C TYR A 189 39.42 -0.42 19.40
N GLN A 190 39.80 0.51 20.27
CA GLN A 190 40.74 1.56 19.94
C GLN A 190 41.77 1.80 21.05
N PHE A 191 42.97 2.18 20.64
CA PHE A 191 43.99 2.76 21.50
C PHE A 191 44.47 4.05 20.85
N ASN A 192 44.68 5.10 21.65
CA ASN A 192 45.21 6.35 21.15
C ASN A 192 46.21 6.94 22.16
N SER A 193 47.50 6.93 21.84
CA SER A 193 48.57 7.42 22.72
C SER A 193 48.37 8.87 23.18
N SER A 194 47.61 9.67 22.43
CA SER A 194 47.25 11.06 22.78
C SER A 194 46.38 11.16 24.05
N SER A 195 45.64 10.11 24.37
CA SER A 195 44.72 10.03 25.52
C SER A 195 44.97 8.83 26.43
N ASP A 196 45.67 7.83 25.92
CA ASP A 196 45.86 6.52 26.54
C ASP A 196 47.34 6.22 26.74
N ALA A 197 47.69 5.71 27.90
CA ALA A 197 49.04 5.24 28.21
C ALA A 197 48.95 3.77 28.62
N VAL A 198 49.85 2.97 28.06
CA VAL A 198 50.08 1.58 28.46
C VAL A 198 51.56 1.47 28.81
N LYS A 199 51.84 0.92 29.99
CA LYS A 199 53.20 0.68 30.47
C LYS A 199 53.36 -0.80 30.75
N LEU A 200 54.49 -1.35 30.34
CA LEU A 200 54.87 -2.70 30.68
C LEU A 200 55.08 -2.75 32.21
N ASN A 201 54.22 -3.50 32.88
CA ASN A 201 54.37 -3.78 34.29
C ASN A 201 54.71 -5.26 34.40
N ASN A 202 55.80 -5.61 35.08
CA ASN A 202 56.28 -7.01 35.19
C ASN A 202 55.38 -7.91 36.06
N TYR A 203 54.14 -7.50 36.33
CA TYR A 203 53.21 -8.26 37.14
C TYR A 203 52.50 -9.31 36.28
N VAL A 204 52.74 -10.57 36.62
CA VAL A 204 51.92 -11.70 36.20
C VAL A 204 50.77 -11.80 37.21
N ASN A 205 49.53 -11.79 36.75
CA ASN A 205 48.38 -11.99 37.64
C ASN A 205 48.43 -13.38 38.29
N SER A 206 47.74 -13.57 39.42
CA SER A 206 47.69 -14.85 40.15
C SER A 206 47.20 -16.06 39.33
N ASN A 207 46.60 -15.82 38.17
CA ASN A 207 46.16 -16.82 37.19
C ASN A 207 47.15 -17.07 36.03
N GLY A 208 48.35 -16.47 36.06
CA GLY A 208 49.36 -16.59 35.00
C GLY A 208 49.18 -15.63 33.81
N SER A 209 48.13 -14.81 33.76
CA SER A 209 47.89 -13.88 32.64
C SER A 209 48.75 -12.60 32.73
N LYS A 210 49.39 -12.22 31.62
CA LYS A 210 50.18 -10.98 31.46
C LYS A 210 49.30 -9.83 30.92
N LYS A 211 48.38 -9.36 31.75
CA LYS A 211 47.38 -8.36 31.37
C LYS A 211 47.90 -6.94 31.65
N LEU A 212 47.97 -6.07 30.64
CA LEU A 212 48.43 -4.69 30.82
C LEU A 212 47.29 -3.76 31.24
N ASN A 213 47.65 -2.70 31.97
CA ASN A 213 46.72 -1.68 32.44
C ASN A 213 46.67 -0.50 31.47
N LEU A 214 45.45 -0.04 31.21
CA LEU A 214 45.20 1.18 30.44
C LEU A 214 45.01 2.34 31.41
N THR A 215 45.82 3.38 31.26
CA THR A 215 45.70 4.62 32.02
C THR A 215 45.50 5.79 31.08
N ASN A 216 45.12 6.96 31.60
CA ASN A 216 45.08 8.17 30.80
C ASN A 216 46.52 8.67 30.56
N SER A 217 46.82 9.13 29.35
CA SER A 217 48.11 9.73 28.98
C SER A 217 48.12 11.23 29.25
N SER A 218 49.21 11.75 29.81
CA SER A 218 49.50 13.19 29.89
C SER A 218 50.50 13.65 28.81
N ASP A 219 51.26 12.72 28.24
CA ASP A 219 52.45 13.02 27.44
C ASP A 219 52.20 12.78 25.95
N GLY A 220 51.05 12.19 25.61
CA GLY A 220 50.59 11.96 24.23
C GLY A 220 51.35 10.88 23.45
N ASN A 221 52.30 10.20 24.09
CA ASN A 221 53.24 9.28 23.46
C ASN A 221 53.04 7.83 23.92
N PHE A 222 53.38 6.88 23.05
CA PHE A 222 53.35 5.45 23.33
C PHE A 222 54.75 4.96 23.73
N TYR A 223 55.03 4.96 25.03
CA TYR A 223 56.31 4.47 25.55
C TYR A 223 56.10 3.28 26.51
N PRO A 224 55.97 2.04 25.99
CA PRO A 224 55.65 0.89 26.82
C PRO A 224 56.74 0.56 27.85
N TYR A 225 58.00 0.91 27.58
CA TYR A 225 59.15 0.64 28.47
C TYR A 225 59.49 1.79 29.44
N TYR A 226 58.77 2.92 29.40
CA TYR A 226 59.12 4.10 30.20
C TYR A 226 58.53 4.06 31.63
N TYR A 227 59.39 3.93 32.64
CA TYR A 227 59.02 3.91 34.07
C TYR A 227 59.68 5.04 34.87
N ASN A 228 58.90 5.67 35.75
CA ASN A 228 59.21 6.77 36.69
C ASN A 228 60.67 7.26 36.78
N GLY A 229 60.96 8.41 36.15
CA GLY A 229 61.95 9.36 36.64
C GLY A 229 63.41 9.18 36.23
N HIS A 230 63.74 8.25 35.31
CA HIS A 230 65.08 8.19 34.73
C HIS A 230 65.26 9.30 33.68
N LYS A 231 66.00 10.36 34.04
CA LYS A 231 66.47 11.38 33.11
C LYS A 231 67.40 10.77 32.04
N GLU A 232 67.10 11.13 30.80
CA GLU A 232 67.98 11.40 29.66
C GLU A 232 69.18 10.48 29.42
N THR A 233 68.96 9.51 28.53
CA THR A 233 69.92 9.17 27.46
C THR A 233 69.09 8.88 26.19
N GLU A 234 69.51 9.39 25.04
CA GLU A 234 68.80 9.31 23.74
C GLU A 234 68.54 7.86 23.25
N ASP A 235 69.14 6.86 23.89
CA ASP A 235 69.16 5.46 23.45
C ASP A 235 67.93 4.62 23.86
N LYS A 236 66.92 5.19 24.55
CA LYS A 236 65.79 4.42 25.12
C LYS A 236 64.42 4.58 24.42
N TYR A 237 64.39 5.26 23.28
CA TYR A 237 63.16 5.43 22.48
C TYR A 237 62.99 4.38 21.38
N TYR A 238 63.85 3.38 21.39
CA TYR A 238 63.94 2.34 20.36
C TYR A 238 63.23 1.08 20.82
N PHE A 239 62.02 0.85 20.32
CA PHE A 239 61.26 -0.35 20.64
C PHE A 239 60.44 -0.85 19.46
N GLY A 240 60.05 -2.12 19.53
CA GLY A 240 59.11 -2.75 18.62
C GLY A 240 57.90 -3.27 19.38
N THR A 241 56.74 -3.30 18.73
CA THR A 241 55.54 -3.96 19.24
C THR A 241 54.92 -4.79 18.13
N ARG A 242 54.56 -6.04 18.45
CA ARG A 242 53.77 -6.91 17.58
C ARG A 242 52.38 -7.07 18.18
N PHE A 243 51.36 -6.54 17.52
CA PHE A 243 49.96 -6.81 17.85
C PHE A 243 49.42 -7.96 17.01
N TYR A 244 48.62 -8.85 17.59
CA TYR A 244 48.02 -9.96 16.84
C TYR A 244 46.71 -10.47 17.41
N THR A 245 45.81 -10.88 16.53
CA THR A 245 44.55 -11.56 16.84
C THR A 245 44.04 -12.31 15.62
N ASP A 246 43.19 -13.31 15.84
CA ASP A 246 42.36 -13.86 14.78
C ASP A 246 40.99 -13.18 14.79
N PHE A 247 40.34 -13.11 13.65
CA PHE A 247 39.00 -12.56 13.49
C PHE A 247 38.23 -13.27 12.39
N THR A 248 36.90 -13.33 12.50
CA THR A 248 36.05 -13.94 11.48
C THR A 248 35.52 -12.86 10.52
N MET A 249 35.53 -13.15 9.21
CA MET A 249 34.92 -12.25 8.22
C MET A 249 33.39 -12.39 8.26
N PRO A 250 32.64 -11.34 8.61
CA PRO A 250 31.19 -11.38 8.48
C PRO A 250 30.78 -11.29 7.00
N TYR A 251 29.50 -11.53 6.70
CA TYR A 251 28.99 -11.44 5.33
C TYR A 251 29.33 -10.10 4.66
N ASP A 252 29.91 -10.18 3.46
CA ASP A 252 30.38 -9.06 2.62
C ASP A 252 31.31 -8.09 3.37
N GLY A 253 31.98 -8.56 4.43
CA GLY A 253 32.81 -7.73 5.28
C GLY A 253 32.03 -6.65 6.04
N MET A 254 30.74 -6.86 6.33
CA MET A 254 29.88 -5.90 7.03
C MET A 254 29.40 -6.42 8.40
N ILE A 255 29.53 -5.60 9.45
CA ILE A 255 28.90 -5.80 10.76
C ILE A 255 27.87 -4.70 10.95
N ASN A 256 26.62 -5.09 11.15
CA ASN A 256 25.50 -4.19 11.35
C ASN A 256 25.43 -3.03 10.34
N GLY A 257 25.56 -3.36 9.04
CA GLY A 257 25.56 -2.39 7.94
C GLY A 257 26.80 -1.49 7.86
N LYS A 258 27.84 -1.71 8.68
CA LYS A 258 29.11 -0.98 8.62
C LYS A 258 30.25 -1.90 8.19
N PRO A 259 31.21 -1.40 7.39
CA PRO A 259 32.34 -2.20 6.97
C PRO A 259 33.19 -2.61 8.18
N VAL A 260 33.71 -3.83 8.14
CA VAL A 260 34.85 -4.23 8.96
C VAL A 260 36.05 -3.45 8.47
N THR A 261 36.74 -2.82 9.41
CA THR A 261 37.83 -1.89 9.15
C THR A 261 38.95 -2.06 10.18
N PHE A 262 40.16 -1.80 9.72
CA PHE A 262 41.31 -1.51 10.57
C PHE A 262 41.86 -0.15 10.17
N SER A 263 42.12 0.72 11.12
CA SER A 263 42.74 2.02 10.90
C SER A 263 43.91 2.22 11.85
N PHE A 264 44.99 2.77 11.33
CA PHE A 264 46.18 3.15 12.07
C PHE A 264 46.51 4.63 11.80
N SER A 265 47.06 5.30 12.80
CA SER A 265 47.63 6.64 12.70
C SER A 265 48.82 6.72 13.65
N GLY A 266 50.00 7.02 13.13
CA GLY A 266 51.21 7.05 13.94
C GLY A 266 52.45 7.41 13.16
N ASP A 267 53.52 7.72 13.88
CA ASP A 267 54.88 7.91 13.35
C ASP A 267 55.63 6.58 13.27
N ASP A 268 56.65 6.56 12.43
CA ASP A 268 57.63 5.48 12.27
C ASP A 268 57.02 4.06 12.12
N ASP A 269 57.86 3.03 11.93
CA ASP A 269 57.48 1.99 10.97
C ASP A 269 56.25 1.17 11.35
N VAL A 270 55.35 1.02 10.37
CA VAL A 270 54.18 0.14 10.51
C VAL A 270 54.06 -0.84 9.36
N TRP A 271 53.91 -2.11 9.71
CA TRP A 271 53.53 -3.16 8.76
C TRP A 271 52.34 -3.96 9.29
N VAL A 272 51.32 -4.14 8.46
CA VAL A 272 50.14 -4.93 8.78
C VAL A 272 50.01 -6.08 7.81
N TYR A 273 49.83 -7.27 8.36
CA TYR A 273 49.65 -8.53 7.65
C TYR A 273 48.26 -9.09 7.92
N ILE A 274 47.60 -9.53 6.85
CA ILE A 274 46.37 -10.30 6.89
C ILE A 274 46.66 -11.66 6.25
N ASP A 275 46.38 -12.75 6.96
CA ASP A 275 46.66 -14.13 6.49
C ASP A 275 48.11 -14.34 6.05
N GLY A 276 49.05 -13.72 6.78
CA GLY A 276 50.48 -13.78 6.47
C GLY A 276 50.91 -12.96 5.23
N LYS A 277 50.00 -12.24 4.57
CA LYS A 277 50.31 -11.36 3.43
C LYS A 277 50.39 -9.89 3.86
N LEU A 278 51.39 -9.16 3.37
CA LEU A 278 51.56 -7.73 3.64
C LEU A 278 50.40 -6.94 3.02
N ALA A 279 49.51 -6.43 3.88
CA ALA A 279 48.34 -5.66 3.51
C ALA A 279 48.64 -4.15 3.49
N LEU A 280 49.31 -3.64 4.52
CA LEU A 280 49.59 -2.21 4.66
C LEU A 280 51.02 -1.99 5.13
N ASP A 281 51.73 -1.11 4.43
CA ASP A 281 53.12 -0.73 4.68
C ASP A 281 53.20 0.79 4.78
N ILE A 282 53.57 1.25 5.97
CA ILE A 282 53.91 2.63 6.31
C ILE A 282 55.30 2.60 6.98
N GLY A 283 56.21 1.76 6.48
CA GLY A 283 57.58 1.70 6.95
C GLY A 283 58.38 2.92 6.51
N GLY A 284 59.39 3.29 7.29
CA GLY A 284 60.22 4.47 7.12
C GLY A 284 60.20 5.34 8.38
N VAL A 285 61.20 6.19 8.52
CA VAL A 285 61.17 7.23 9.56
C VAL A 285 60.33 8.38 9.01
N HIS A 286 59.22 8.72 9.68
CA HIS A 286 58.28 9.77 9.31
C HIS A 286 57.42 10.26 10.49
N GLY A 287 56.94 11.50 10.42
CA GLY A 287 55.89 11.98 11.31
C GLY A 287 54.54 11.30 11.03
N THR A 288 53.51 11.58 11.82
CA THR A 288 52.22 10.87 11.79
C THR A 288 51.66 10.62 10.38
N CYS A 289 51.38 9.37 10.07
CA CYS A 289 50.77 8.92 8.82
C CYS A 289 49.55 8.04 9.10
N ASN A 290 48.50 8.18 8.28
CA ASN A 290 47.28 7.39 8.43
C ASN A 290 47.25 6.23 7.45
N GLY A 291 46.74 5.10 7.93
CA GLY A 291 46.53 3.88 7.19
C GLY A 291 45.15 3.30 7.48
N ASN A 292 44.47 2.78 6.47
CA ASN A 292 43.17 2.16 6.65
C ASN A 292 42.97 0.96 5.71
N ILE A 293 42.34 -0.08 6.22
CA ILE A 293 41.92 -1.28 5.48
C ILE A 293 40.41 -1.39 5.63
N ASN A 294 39.69 -1.42 4.51
CA ASN A 294 38.26 -1.70 4.45
C ASN A 294 38.05 -3.10 3.88
N PHE A 295 37.55 -4.02 4.70
CA PHE A 295 37.39 -5.42 4.31
C PHE A 295 36.12 -5.66 3.48
N ALA A 296 35.13 -4.75 3.51
CA ALA A 296 33.95 -4.87 2.65
C ALA A 296 34.26 -4.55 1.18
N THR A 297 35.06 -3.51 0.94
CA THR A 297 35.50 -3.14 -0.41
C THR A 297 36.81 -3.82 -0.82
N GLY A 298 37.57 -4.32 0.16
CA GLY A 298 38.95 -4.77 -0.03
C GLY A 298 39.91 -3.61 -0.34
N LEU A 299 39.55 -2.37 0.01
CA LEU A 299 40.37 -1.19 -0.27
C LEU A 299 41.30 -0.88 0.90
N ILE A 300 42.59 -0.72 0.61
CA ILE A 300 43.60 -0.17 1.52
C ILE A 300 43.87 1.27 1.10
N THR A 301 43.92 2.18 2.08
CA THR A 301 44.27 3.59 1.86
C THR A 301 45.39 4.01 2.80
N VAL A 302 46.41 4.68 2.26
CA VAL A 302 47.51 5.22 3.05
C VAL A 302 47.73 6.69 2.69
N GLU A 303 47.85 7.55 3.68
CA GLU A 303 48.13 8.97 3.48
C GLU A 303 49.58 9.23 3.08
N LYS A 304 49.81 10.29 2.30
CA LYS A 304 51.14 10.76 1.90
C LYS A 304 51.83 11.43 3.08
N VAL A 305 52.96 10.89 3.49
CA VAL A 305 53.92 11.58 4.38
C VAL A 305 54.48 12.80 3.62
N ARG A 306 54.36 14.00 4.21
CA ARG A 306 55.07 15.20 3.73
C ARG A 306 56.33 15.39 4.57
N TYR A 307 57.50 15.18 3.99
CA TYR A 307 58.75 15.64 4.58
C TYR A 307 59.06 17.07 4.17
N ASN A 308 59.54 17.88 5.11
CA ASN A 308 60.17 19.15 4.80
C ASN A 308 61.63 19.09 5.25
N ALA A 309 62.56 18.89 4.32
CA ALA A 309 63.98 19.04 4.61
C ALA A 309 64.28 20.54 4.76
N LYS A 310 64.24 21.06 5.98
CA LYS A 310 64.60 22.45 6.37
C LYS A 310 63.62 23.59 6.05
N GLY A 311 62.31 23.40 6.25
CA GLY A 311 61.40 24.54 6.47
C GLY A 311 61.27 25.59 5.35
N THR A 312 61.56 25.27 4.09
CA THR A 312 61.27 26.15 2.94
C THR A 312 60.75 25.35 1.74
N ALA A 313 59.95 26.02 0.90
CA ALA A 313 58.89 25.46 0.08
C ALA A 313 59.30 24.54 -1.11
N LEU A 314 58.46 23.51 -1.31
CA LEU A 314 58.06 22.79 -2.54
C LEU A 314 59.08 21.88 -3.26
N ASN A 315 58.85 20.56 -3.17
CA ASN A 315 58.56 19.67 -4.31
C ASN A 315 58.04 18.31 -3.82
N ASP A 316 56.86 17.92 -4.31
CA ASP A 316 56.14 16.70 -3.98
C ASP A 316 56.91 15.44 -4.37
N ILE A 317 57.47 14.71 -3.40
CA ILE A 317 57.88 13.32 -3.62
C ILE A 317 57.17 12.43 -2.60
N PRO A 318 56.09 11.72 -3.00
CA PRO A 318 55.42 10.76 -2.15
C PRO A 318 56.33 9.57 -1.86
N MET A 319 56.43 9.18 -0.59
CA MET A 319 57.16 8.00 -0.10
C MET A 319 56.65 6.65 -0.65
N TYR A 320 55.73 6.65 -1.62
CA TYR A 320 54.92 5.48 -2.00
C TYR A 320 55.07 4.99 -3.44
N TRP A 321 55.90 5.62 -4.28
CA TRP A 321 55.91 5.25 -5.70
C TRP A 321 56.44 3.82 -5.96
N ASN A 322 57.32 3.29 -5.09
CA ASN A 322 58.03 2.03 -5.36
C ASN A 322 57.55 0.80 -4.55
N LEU A 323 56.68 0.97 -3.54
CA LEU A 323 56.21 -0.15 -2.69
C LEU A 323 55.01 -0.91 -3.29
N TYR A 324 54.18 -0.24 -4.07
CA TYR A 324 52.93 -0.81 -4.58
C TYR A 324 52.95 -1.13 -6.07
N GLY A 325 53.94 -0.65 -6.83
CA GLY A 325 53.95 -0.75 -8.29
C GLY A 325 52.74 -0.06 -8.94
N SER A 326 52.83 0.29 -10.22
CA SER A 326 51.69 0.82 -10.98
C SER A 326 50.50 -0.13 -11.01
N ASP A 327 50.77 -1.43 -10.91
CA ASP A 327 49.84 -2.50 -11.27
C ASP A 327 48.89 -2.92 -10.14
N ASN A 328 49.15 -2.50 -8.89
CA ASN A 328 48.29 -2.79 -7.73
C ASN A 328 47.43 -1.61 -7.27
N LEU A 329 47.48 -0.49 -7.99
CA LEU A 329 46.65 0.68 -7.72
C LEU A 329 45.24 0.46 -8.27
N VAL A 330 44.23 0.69 -7.43
CA VAL A 330 42.84 0.62 -7.89
C VAL A 330 42.57 1.80 -8.83
N ASN A 331 42.31 1.53 -10.11
CA ASN A 331 42.04 2.51 -11.18
C ASN A 331 43.16 3.54 -11.45
N GLY A 332 44.40 3.29 -11.04
CA GLY A 332 45.52 4.24 -11.23
C GLY A 332 45.33 5.61 -10.57
N LYS A 333 44.35 5.77 -9.66
CA LYS A 333 44.01 7.04 -9.03
C LYS A 333 44.87 7.30 -7.79
N ILE A 334 45.70 8.33 -7.87
CA ILE A 334 46.16 9.08 -6.71
C ILE A 334 45.14 10.21 -6.52
N ASP A 335 44.15 9.99 -5.67
CA ASP A 335 43.34 11.11 -5.18
C ASP A 335 44.16 11.87 -4.15
N GLY A 336 43.93 13.18 -3.99
CA GLY A 336 44.75 14.08 -3.15
C GLY A 336 45.32 13.41 -1.89
N HIS A 337 46.62 13.56 -1.67
CA HIS A 337 47.34 13.05 -0.49
C HIS A 337 47.15 11.57 -0.09
N THR A 338 46.54 10.68 -0.91
CA THR A 338 46.24 9.29 -0.51
C THR A 338 46.56 8.28 -1.61
N VAL A 339 47.08 7.11 -1.24
CA VAL A 339 47.34 5.96 -2.13
C VAL A 339 46.33 4.85 -1.85
N GLN A 340 45.78 4.21 -2.90
CA GLN A 340 44.76 3.17 -2.79
C GLN A 340 45.20 1.84 -3.43
N LYS A 341 45.00 0.71 -2.73
CA LYS A 341 45.35 -0.64 -3.19
C LYS A 341 44.27 -1.67 -2.84
N SER A 342 44.19 -2.76 -3.61
CA SER A 342 43.38 -3.93 -3.24
C SER A 342 44.07 -4.83 -2.20
N LEU A 343 43.32 -5.29 -1.21
CA LEU A 343 43.79 -6.11 -0.09
C LEU A 343 44.45 -7.43 -0.51
N GLY A 344 44.05 -8.03 -1.64
CA GLY A 344 44.72 -9.22 -2.20
C GLY A 344 44.63 -10.50 -1.34
N VAL A 345 43.82 -10.50 -0.28
CA VAL A 345 43.48 -11.67 0.53
C VAL A 345 42.06 -12.13 0.23
N LYS A 346 41.76 -13.39 0.52
CA LYS A 346 40.40 -13.91 0.39
C LYS A 346 39.51 -13.15 1.40
N ARG A 347 38.29 -12.86 0.99
CA ARG A 347 37.26 -12.21 1.82
C ARG A 347 36.01 -13.07 1.83
N SER A 348 36.20 -14.38 1.76
CA SER A 348 35.12 -15.35 1.80
C SER A 348 34.37 -15.15 3.11
N ASN A 349 33.06 -15.06 3.00
CA ASN A 349 32.21 -14.87 4.16
C ASN A 349 32.44 -16.05 5.13
N TYR A 350 32.60 -15.72 6.41
CA TYR A 350 32.72 -16.64 7.54
C TYR A 350 34.06 -17.36 7.71
N ASP A 351 35.04 -17.04 6.87
CA ASP A 351 36.39 -17.54 7.08
C ASP A 351 37.06 -16.87 8.29
N SER A 352 37.84 -17.66 9.02
CA SER A 352 38.77 -17.16 10.04
C SER A 352 40.00 -16.56 9.35
N HIS A 353 40.37 -15.34 9.75
CA HIS A 353 41.52 -14.59 9.25
C HIS A 353 42.47 -14.24 10.37
N SER A 354 43.77 -14.20 10.07
CA SER A 354 44.79 -13.76 11.02
C SER A 354 45.18 -12.31 10.78
N PHE A 355 45.24 -11.52 11.84
CA PHE A 355 45.74 -10.14 11.83
C PHE A 355 47.05 -10.07 12.61
N LYS A 356 48.08 -9.47 12.01
CA LYS A 356 49.34 -9.13 12.68
C LYS A 356 49.77 -7.72 12.29
N MET A 357 50.13 -6.90 13.27
CA MET A 357 50.69 -5.57 13.05
C MET A 357 52.03 -5.47 13.77
N PHE A 358 53.02 -4.91 13.10
CA PHE A 358 54.31 -4.57 13.65
C PHE A 358 54.44 -3.05 13.66
N TYR A 359 54.84 -2.50 14.80
CA TYR A 359 55.07 -1.08 15.04
C TYR A 359 56.47 -0.89 15.61
N PHE A 360 57.31 -0.06 15.00
CA PHE A 360 58.69 0.15 15.43
C PHE A 360 59.04 1.62 15.53
N GLU A 361 59.38 2.05 16.75
CA GLU A 361 59.93 3.37 16.98
C GLU A 361 61.41 3.38 16.68
N ARG A 362 61.79 4.05 15.58
CA ARG A 362 63.18 4.19 15.12
C ARG A 362 63.67 5.64 15.07
N GLY A 363 62.79 6.64 14.98
CA GLY A 363 63.14 8.06 14.92
C GLY A 363 63.44 8.66 16.30
N ALA A 364 63.05 7.97 17.37
CA ALA A 364 63.44 8.26 18.75
C ALA A 364 63.10 9.69 19.25
N ASN A 365 61.99 10.27 18.77
CA ASN A 365 61.62 11.65 19.08
C ASN A 365 60.20 11.76 19.67
N ILE A 366 59.19 11.46 18.86
CA ILE A 366 57.79 11.34 19.26
C ILE A 366 57.41 9.89 18.94
N SER A 367 56.51 9.30 19.72
CA SER A 367 55.91 8.00 19.42
C SER A 367 54.39 8.12 19.51
N ASN A 368 53.76 8.40 18.38
CA ASN A 368 52.32 8.41 18.21
C ASN A 368 51.84 7.04 17.74
N CYS A 369 51.02 6.38 18.56
CA CYS A 369 50.37 5.15 18.17
C CYS A 369 48.86 5.24 18.42
N LYS A 370 48.10 5.23 17.33
CA LYS A 370 46.65 5.15 17.35
C LYS A 370 46.20 4.03 16.43
N LEU A 371 45.45 3.09 16.99
CA LEU A 371 44.84 2.00 16.25
C LEU A 371 43.35 1.91 16.56
N ARG A 372 42.55 1.53 15.58
CA ARG A 372 41.10 1.34 15.70
C ARG A 372 40.65 0.20 14.81
N MET A 373 39.86 -0.73 15.35
CA MET A 373 39.33 -1.87 14.60
C MET A 373 37.95 -2.29 15.10
N ASN A 374 37.12 -2.87 14.25
CA ASN A 374 35.85 -3.52 14.63
C ASN A 374 35.84 -5.00 14.23
N PHE A 375 36.96 -5.69 14.43
CA PHE A 375 37.06 -7.11 14.12
C PHE A 375 36.03 -7.94 14.89
N CYS A 376 35.39 -8.87 14.19
CA CYS A 376 34.51 -9.86 14.79
C CYS A 376 35.37 -10.95 15.43
N VAL A 377 35.82 -10.72 16.66
CA VAL A 377 36.50 -11.73 17.46
C VAL A 377 35.40 -12.60 18.09
N LEU A 378 35.10 -13.74 17.48
CA LEU A 378 34.10 -14.66 18.01
C LEU A 378 34.59 -15.25 19.33
N ASP A 379 33.72 -15.25 20.34
CA ASP A 379 33.97 -16.01 21.56
C ASP A 379 33.75 -17.50 21.25
N LYS A 380 34.85 -18.27 21.27
CA LYS A 380 34.84 -19.72 21.01
C LYS A 380 33.94 -20.52 21.97
N HIS A 381 33.47 -19.91 23.05
CA HIS A 381 32.53 -20.50 24.00
C HIS A 381 31.07 -20.09 23.78
N LYS A 382 30.78 -19.20 22.83
CA LYS A 382 29.42 -18.68 22.60
C LYS A 382 28.97 -18.95 21.17
N VAL A 383 27.65 -18.91 20.96
CA VAL A 383 27.05 -19.06 19.62
C VAL A 383 26.60 -17.68 19.13
N SER A 384 27.04 -17.31 17.93
CA SER A 384 26.64 -16.07 17.27
C SER A 384 25.79 -16.36 16.03
N VAL A 385 24.79 -15.52 15.78
CA VAL A 385 23.89 -15.60 14.63
C VAL A 385 23.92 -14.31 13.83
N GLN A 386 24.11 -14.40 12.52
CA GLN A 386 23.92 -13.29 11.59
C GLN A 386 22.61 -13.43 10.82
N LYS A 387 21.85 -12.34 10.74
CA LYS A 387 20.72 -12.23 9.83
C LYS A 387 21.11 -11.54 8.54
N ILE A 388 20.74 -12.12 7.41
CA ILE A 388 20.84 -11.52 6.07
C ILE A 388 19.47 -11.56 5.42
N VAL A 389 19.15 -10.49 4.69
CA VAL A 389 17.89 -10.37 3.97
C VAL A 389 18.12 -9.83 2.57
N HIS A 390 17.68 -10.61 1.60
CA HIS A 390 17.75 -10.29 0.18
C HIS A 390 16.41 -9.69 -0.28
N ASN A 391 16.46 -8.82 -1.29
CA ASN A 391 15.31 -8.29 -2.01
C ASN A 391 14.34 -7.40 -1.19
N LYS A 392 14.80 -6.75 -0.11
CA LYS A 392 14.05 -5.72 0.62
C LYS A 392 14.99 -4.84 1.44
N ASP A 393 14.67 -3.55 1.55
CA ASP A 393 15.28 -2.65 2.54
C ASP A 393 14.64 -2.91 3.91
N ASN A 394 15.41 -3.49 4.84
CA ASN A 394 14.87 -4.20 5.98
C ASN A 394 15.53 -3.86 7.32
N ASP A 395 16.28 -2.76 7.39
CA ASP A 395 17.11 -2.36 8.54
C ASP A 395 16.36 -2.26 9.88
N LYS A 396 15.02 -2.21 9.87
CA LYS A 396 14.16 -2.13 11.07
C LYS A 396 13.33 -3.38 11.37
N THR A 397 13.43 -4.42 10.53
CA THR A 397 12.64 -5.64 10.75
C THR A 397 13.27 -6.46 11.87
N LYS A 398 12.46 -6.91 12.84
CA LYS A 398 12.95 -7.75 13.93
C LYS A 398 12.90 -9.22 13.56
N TYR A 399 14.03 -9.90 13.73
CA TYR A 399 14.18 -11.34 13.58
C TYR A 399 14.53 -11.95 14.92
N GLU A 400 13.95 -13.09 15.24
CA GLU A 400 14.07 -13.74 16.53
C GLU A 400 14.62 -15.15 16.33
N PHE A 401 15.63 -15.47 17.12
CA PHE A 401 16.36 -16.72 17.04
C PHE A 401 16.32 -17.43 18.39
N LYS A 402 16.09 -18.74 18.35
CA LYS A 402 16.09 -19.63 19.49
C LYS A 402 17.30 -20.57 19.41
N LEU A 403 18.20 -20.47 20.38
CA LEU A 403 19.25 -21.45 20.64
C LEU A 403 18.68 -22.57 21.51
N THR A 404 18.92 -23.82 21.13
CA THR A 404 18.71 -25.00 21.99
C THR A 404 20.06 -25.68 22.19
N TYR A 405 20.49 -25.91 23.43
CA TYR A 405 21.82 -26.47 23.72
C TYR A 405 21.79 -27.49 24.87
N THR A 406 22.76 -28.40 24.87
CA THR A 406 22.93 -29.39 25.94
C THR A 406 24.16 -29.05 26.78
N LYS A 407 23.96 -28.85 28.08
CA LYS A 407 25.03 -28.62 29.06
C LYS A 407 24.86 -29.61 30.21
N ASN A 408 25.93 -30.32 30.59
CA ASN A 408 25.88 -31.36 31.64
C ASN A 408 24.73 -32.38 31.46
N ASN A 409 24.52 -32.89 30.23
CA ASN A 409 23.42 -33.80 29.86
C ASN A 409 22.00 -33.25 30.08
N LYS A 410 21.81 -31.93 30.23
CA LYS A 410 20.51 -31.27 30.30
C LYS A 410 20.33 -30.31 29.13
N SER A 411 19.11 -30.24 28.59
CA SER A 411 18.75 -29.33 27.50
C SER A 411 18.27 -27.99 28.03
N TYR A 412 18.72 -26.91 27.40
CA TYR A 412 18.38 -25.54 27.71
C TYR A 412 18.00 -24.79 26.42
N THR A 413 17.31 -23.68 26.57
CA THR A 413 16.94 -22.80 25.46
C THR A 413 17.16 -21.34 25.81
N GLU A 414 17.64 -20.56 24.85
CA GLU A 414 17.79 -19.11 24.95
C GLU A 414 17.22 -18.48 23.67
N THR A 415 16.60 -17.31 23.80
CA THR A 415 16.05 -16.58 22.65
C THR A 415 16.66 -15.18 22.59
N LYS A 416 17.06 -14.76 21.39
CA LYS A 416 17.59 -13.43 21.12
C LYS A 416 16.87 -12.83 19.92
N THR A 417 16.62 -11.53 19.99
CA THR A 417 16.09 -10.76 18.86
C THR A 417 17.20 -9.91 18.27
N VAL A 418 17.20 -9.83 16.95
CA VAL A 418 18.03 -8.92 16.17
C VAL A 418 17.13 -8.01 15.35
N GLU A 419 17.50 -6.74 15.20
CA GLU A 419 16.83 -5.81 14.29
C GLU A 419 17.68 -5.67 13.02
N GLY A 420 17.07 -5.76 11.84
CA GLY A 420 17.76 -5.65 10.56
C GLY A 420 18.72 -6.80 10.26
N GLN A 421 19.72 -6.51 9.42
CA GLN A 421 20.76 -7.46 8.99
C GLN A 421 21.98 -7.41 9.91
N ASN A 422 21.76 -7.76 11.17
CA ASN A 422 22.75 -7.60 12.24
C ASN A 422 23.22 -8.98 12.77
N VAL A 423 24.31 -8.94 13.57
CA VAL A 423 24.84 -10.10 14.31
C VAL A 423 24.36 -10.03 15.76
N VAL A 424 23.95 -11.17 16.31
CA VAL A 424 23.59 -11.32 17.73
C VAL A 424 24.32 -12.52 18.34
N THR A 425 24.82 -12.38 19.56
CA THR A 425 25.49 -13.46 20.30
C THR A 425 24.62 -13.88 21.48
N PHE A 426 24.44 -15.19 21.65
CA PHE A 426 23.75 -15.76 22.81
C PHE A 426 24.66 -15.69 24.05
N ASP A 427 24.06 -15.51 25.22
CA ASP A 427 24.80 -15.37 26.48
C ASP A 427 25.34 -16.71 27.00
N ALA A 428 24.75 -17.83 26.57
CA ALA A 428 25.16 -19.18 26.93
C ALA A 428 26.65 -19.46 26.63
N GLU A 429 27.40 -19.78 27.69
CA GLU A 429 28.80 -20.25 27.60
C GLU A 429 28.85 -21.78 27.60
N LEU A 430 29.42 -22.31 26.52
CA LEU A 430 29.49 -23.72 26.19
C LEU A 430 30.95 -24.17 26.04
N VAL A 431 31.21 -25.42 26.41
CA VAL A 431 32.54 -26.04 26.30
C VAL A 431 32.61 -26.96 25.08
N GLN A 432 33.84 -27.21 24.62
CA GLN A 432 34.09 -28.04 23.46
C GLN A 432 33.45 -29.43 23.62
N GLY A 433 32.70 -29.87 22.60
CA GLY A 433 31.96 -31.13 22.64
C GLY A 433 30.48 -31.01 23.03
N GLU A 434 30.05 -29.91 23.65
CA GLU A 434 28.62 -29.65 23.89
C GLU A 434 27.85 -29.42 22.58
N LYS A 435 26.55 -29.72 22.57
CA LYS A 435 25.72 -29.70 21.37
C LYS A 435 24.74 -28.55 21.36
N TYR A 436 24.46 -28.00 20.18
CA TYR A 436 23.48 -26.92 19.99
C TYR A 436 22.72 -26.99 18.66
N LYS A 437 21.59 -26.29 18.59
CA LYS A 437 20.77 -26.01 17.39
C LYS A 437 20.26 -24.58 17.45
N VAL A 438 20.13 -23.93 16.30
CA VAL A 438 19.53 -22.60 16.19
C VAL A 438 18.31 -22.66 15.28
N GLU A 439 17.26 -21.96 15.68
CA GLU A 439 16.03 -21.80 14.90
C GLU A 439 15.70 -20.31 14.72
N GLU A 440 15.44 -19.87 13.49
CA GLU A 440 14.76 -18.59 13.22
C GLU A 440 13.25 -18.77 13.42
N ILE A 441 12.71 -18.24 14.51
CA ILE A 441 11.29 -18.37 14.85
C ILE A 441 10.41 -17.27 14.23
N SER A 442 11.01 -16.29 13.55
CA SER A 442 10.29 -15.23 12.87
C SER A 442 9.41 -15.73 11.73
N THR A 443 8.26 -15.08 11.56
CA THR A 443 7.31 -15.34 10.49
C THR A 443 7.31 -14.18 9.48
N GLY A 444 7.14 -14.50 8.20
CA GLY A 444 7.11 -13.50 7.13
C GLY A 444 7.21 -14.16 5.75
N PRO A 445 6.96 -13.41 4.66
CA PRO A 445 6.97 -13.91 3.28
C PRO A 445 8.42 -14.06 2.79
N TYR A 446 9.17 -14.94 3.43
CA TYR A 446 10.57 -15.19 3.12
C TYR A 446 10.78 -16.66 2.85
N THR A 447 11.63 -16.98 1.85
CA THR A 447 12.34 -18.25 1.87
C THR A 447 13.57 -18.11 2.75
N THR A 448 13.74 -19.02 3.70
CA THR A 448 14.88 -19.03 4.63
C THR A 448 15.87 -20.13 4.26
N THR A 449 17.15 -19.81 4.27
CA THR A 449 18.26 -20.77 4.24
C THR A 449 19.18 -20.51 5.43
N TYR A 450 19.98 -21.52 5.78
CA TYR A 450 20.98 -21.39 6.84
C TYR A 450 22.35 -21.90 6.40
N LYS A 451 23.39 -21.36 7.05
CA LYS A 451 24.76 -21.89 7.06
C LYS A 451 25.25 -21.95 8.51
N ALA A 452 25.82 -23.08 8.91
CA ALA A 452 26.33 -23.31 10.27
C ALA A 452 27.57 -24.21 10.19
N GLY A 453 28.76 -23.63 10.37
CA GLY A 453 30.02 -24.29 10.03
C GLY A 453 30.00 -24.81 8.57
N ASN A 454 30.40 -26.07 8.38
CA ASN A 454 30.38 -26.74 7.07
C ASN A 454 28.99 -27.24 6.61
N LYS A 455 27.91 -26.92 7.32
CA LYS A 455 26.55 -27.37 6.99
C LYS A 455 25.71 -26.23 6.44
N GLU A 456 25.01 -26.50 5.35
CA GLU A 456 24.06 -25.58 4.73
C GLU A 456 22.74 -26.28 4.43
N GLY A 457 21.65 -25.53 4.39
CA GLY A 457 20.34 -26.10 4.08
C GLY A 457 19.23 -25.08 3.92
N LYS A 458 18.09 -25.57 3.42
CA LYS A 458 16.84 -24.80 3.33
C LYS A 458 16.03 -25.00 4.59
N GLY A 459 15.39 -23.93 5.08
CA GLY A 459 14.52 -23.95 6.24
C GLY A 459 15.02 -23.07 7.38
N LYS A 460 14.28 -23.09 8.49
CA LYS A 460 14.46 -22.19 9.64
C LYS A 460 15.25 -22.79 10.79
N VAL A 461 15.62 -24.06 10.72
CA VAL A 461 16.26 -24.79 11.82
C VAL A 461 17.56 -25.42 11.32
N THR A 462 18.65 -25.18 12.03
CA THR A 462 19.92 -25.87 11.75
C THR A 462 19.86 -27.33 12.21
N PRO A 463 20.65 -28.23 11.61
CA PRO A 463 20.91 -29.55 12.20
C PRO A 463 21.61 -29.40 13.56
N GLU A 464 21.72 -30.52 14.29
CA GLU A 464 22.52 -30.56 15.52
C GLU A 464 24.00 -30.28 15.22
N MET A 465 24.56 -29.33 15.95
CA MET A 465 25.95 -28.88 15.87
C MET A 465 26.68 -29.20 17.17
N THR A 466 28.01 -29.24 17.09
CA THR A 466 28.90 -29.42 18.24
C THR A 466 29.79 -28.19 18.36
N ILE A 467 29.97 -27.71 19.58
CA ILE A 467 30.79 -26.54 19.88
C ILE A 467 32.24 -26.81 19.45
N SER A 468 32.75 -25.87 18.66
CA SER A 468 34.09 -25.86 18.06
C SER A 468 34.71 -24.46 18.21
N ASN A 469 35.81 -24.19 17.51
CA ASN A 469 36.39 -22.85 17.45
C ASN A 469 35.58 -21.87 16.59
N GLU A 470 34.59 -22.35 15.81
CA GLU A 470 33.81 -21.57 14.84
C GLU A 470 32.30 -21.78 15.06
N ASN A 471 31.73 -21.12 16.07
CA ASN A 471 30.31 -21.28 16.47
C ASN A 471 29.42 -20.17 15.87
N TYR A 472 29.49 -20.01 14.55
CA TYR A 472 28.76 -18.97 13.82
C TYR A 472 27.65 -19.57 12.96
N VAL A 473 26.45 -18.98 13.02
CA VAL A 473 25.29 -19.39 12.23
C VAL A 473 24.78 -18.20 11.43
N VAL A 474 24.40 -18.45 10.19
CA VAL A 474 23.87 -17.44 9.28
C VAL A 474 22.48 -17.89 8.85
N PHE A 475 21.52 -16.98 8.90
CA PHE A 475 20.21 -17.17 8.29
C PHE A 475 19.96 -16.13 7.20
N GLU A 476 19.79 -16.59 5.97
CA GLU A 476 19.47 -15.75 4.81
C GLU A 476 17.98 -15.85 4.48
N ASN A 477 17.27 -14.72 4.51
CA ASN A 477 15.88 -14.63 4.06
C ASN A 477 15.82 -13.93 2.71
N SER A 478 15.23 -14.54 1.70
CA SER A 478 14.88 -13.85 0.45
C SER A 478 13.42 -13.42 0.51
N TYR A 479 13.17 -12.12 0.44
CA TYR A 479 11.81 -11.56 0.43
C TYR A 479 11.06 -11.97 -0.83
N ILE A 480 9.80 -12.36 -0.66
CA ILE A 480 8.84 -12.65 -1.73
C ILE A 480 7.91 -11.43 -1.83
N PRO A 481 7.91 -10.67 -2.94
CA PRO A 481 7.06 -9.49 -3.07
C PRO A 481 5.57 -9.87 -3.12
N ASP A 482 4.76 -9.04 -2.47
CA ASP A 482 3.30 -9.10 -2.45
C ASP A 482 2.75 -8.18 -3.55
N GLU A 483 2.14 -8.74 -4.59
CA GLU A 483 1.60 -8.01 -5.74
C GLU A 483 0.09 -7.82 -5.64
N THR A 484 -0.44 -6.82 -6.35
CA THR A 484 -1.87 -6.53 -6.35
C THR A 484 -2.55 -7.16 -7.57
N VAL A 485 -3.73 -7.74 -7.36
CA VAL A 485 -4.63 -8.13 -8.46
C VAL A 485 -5.72 -7.07 -8.59
N LYS A 486 -5.85 -6.49 -9.78
CA LYS A 486 -6.87 -5.47 -10.11
C LYS A 486 -7.91 -6.06 -11.04
N VAL A 487 -9.17 -5.65 -10.88
CA VAL A 487 -10.27 -6.01 -11.76
C VAL A 487 -10.83 -4.76 -12.42
N LYS A 488 -10.89 -4.77 -13.75
CA LYS A 488 -11.63 -3.78 -14.54
C LYS A 488 -12.89 -4.41 -15.08
N LYS A 489 -14.03 -3.75 -14.89
CA LYS A 489 -15.31 -4.20 -15.43
C LYS A 489 -15.76 -3.31 -16.58
N THR A 490 -16.12 -3.92 -17.69
CA THR A 490 -16.80 -3.27 -18.82
C THR A 490 -18.11 -3.98 -19.14
N THR A 491 -19.08 -3.25 -19.66
CA THR A 491 -20.37 -3.82 -20.07
C THR A 491 -20.81 -3.25 -21.40
N GLU A 492 -21.49 -4.07 -22.19
CA GLU A 492 -22.15 -3.68 -23.41
C GLU A 492 -23.67 -3.87 -23.25
N ASN A 493 -24.43 -2.85 -23.67
CA ASN A 493 -25.89 -2.78 -23.52
C ASN A 493 -26.40 -2.92 -22.06
N SER A 494 -25.70 -2.35 -21.07
CA SER A 494 -26.14 -2.29 -19.66
C SER A 494 -26.07 -0.86 -19.14
N VAL A 495 -26.90 -0.52 -18.16
CA VAL A 495 -26.78 0.75 -17.41
C VAL A 495 -25.46 0.79 -16.63
N SER A 496 -24.86 1.97 -16.52
CA SER A 496 -23.55 2.19 -15.85
C SER A 496 -23.61 2.07 -14.34
N SER A 497 -24.78 2.29 -13.73
CA SER A 497 -25.00 2.24 -12.28
C SER A 497 -24.95 0.82 -11.70
N LYS A 498 -24.86 -0.22 -12.55
CA LYS A 498 -24.89 -1.62 -12.11
C LYS A 498 -23.54 -2.04 -11.52
N GLU A 499 -23.63 -2.78 -10.42
CA GLU A 499 -22.51 -3.30 -9.66
C GLU A 499 -22.30 -4.79 -9.89
N TYR A 500 -21.04 -5.21 -9.95
CA TYR A 500 -20.62 -6.58 -10.24
C TYR A 500 -19.69 -7.10 -9.14
N THR A 501 -19.96 -8.30 -8.63
CA THR A 501 -19.18 -8.90 -7.54
C THR A 501 -18.12 -9.86 -8.08
N PHE A 502 -16.88 -9.71 -7.60
CA PHE A 502 -15.74 -10.54 -7.95
C PHE A 502 -15.14 -11.18 -6.70
N LYS A 503 -14.75 -12.45 -6.83
CA LYS A 503 -14.11 -13.23 -5.77
C LYS A 503 -12.69 -13.58 -6.19
N LEU A 504 -11.72 -13.34 -5.30
CA LEU A 504 -10.32 -13.73 -5.46
C LEU A 504 -10.05 -15.03 -4.69
N TYR A 505 -9.39 -15.98 -5.34
CA TYR A 505 -8.84 -17.18 -4.72
C TYR A 505 -7.33 -17.20 -4.94
N VAL A 506 -6.56 -17.59 -3.94
CA VAL A 506 -5.10 -17.63 -3.97
C VAL A 506 -4.63 -19.01 -3.51
N ALA A 507 -3.61 -19.55 -4.17
CA ALA A 507 -2.97 -20.81 -3.80
C ALA A 507 -1.51 -20.83 -4.26
N GLU A 508 -0.69 -21.66 -3.62
CA GLU A 508 0.63 -22.00 -4.16
C GLU A 508 0.50 -22.62 -5.57
N LYS A 509 1.51 -22.44 -6.42
CA LYS A 509 1.48 -22.86 -7.84
C LYS A 509 0.94 -24.28 -8.06
N ASN A 510 1.33 -25.21 -7.19
CA ASN A 510 0.97 -26.63 -7.28
C ASN A 510 -0.09 -27.08 -6.26
N ALA A 511 -0.66 -26.16 -5.49
CA ALA A 511 -1.70 -26.46 -4.50
C ALA A 511 -3.11 -26.22 -5.05
N ASP A 512 -4.11 -26.82 -4.44
CA ASP A 512 -5.51 -26.53 -4.74
C ASP A 512 -5.95 -25.21 -4.11
N TYR A 513 -6.93 -24.54 -4.74
CA TYR A 513 -7.55 -23.35 -4.17
C TYR A 513 -8.41 -23.71 -2.96
N SER A 514 -8.41 -22.84 -1.93
CA SER A 514 -9.36 -22.92 -0.83
C SER A 514 -10.82 -22.89 -1.31
N LYS A 515 -11.72 -23.51 -0.54
CA LYS A 515 -13.18 -23.41 -0.76
C LYS A 515 -13.71 -22.00 -0.53
N THR A 516 -13.08 -21.23 0.37
CA THR A 516 -13.44 -19.84 0.66
C THR A 516 -12.57 -18.88 -0.16
N PRO A 517 -13.15 -17.78 -0.67
CA PRO A 517 -12.37 -16.75 -1.35
C PRO A 517 -11.46 -16.05 -0.35
N ALA A 518 -10.27 -15.66 -0.81
CA ALA A 518 -9.31 -14.86 -0.07
C ALA A 518 -9.71 -13.37 -0.01
N ASP A 519 -10.52 -12.91 -0.97
CA ASP A 519 -11.10 -11.56 -0.98
C ASP A 519 -12.37 -11.49 -1.85
N THR A 520 -13.20 -10.47 -1.64
CA THR A 520 -14.39 -10.17 -2.43
C THR A 520 -14.58 -8.67 -2.59
N ILE A 521 -14.72 -8.20 -3.83
CA ILE A 521 -14.95 -6.79 -4.16
C ILE A 521 -16.17 -6.62 -5.06
N THR A 522 -16.71 -5.41 -5.05
CA THR A 522 -17.75 -4.97 -5.99
C THR A 522 -17.21 -3.81 -6.83
N VAL A 523 -17.48 -3.86 -8.15
CA VAL A 523 -16.97 -2.94 -9.16
C VAL A 523 -18.11 -2.50 -10.09
N LYS A 524 -18.22 -1.20 -10.40
CA LYS A 524 -19.21 -0.68 -11.36
C LYS A 524 -18.74 -0.83 -12.80
N SER A 525 -19.67 -0.77 -13.76
CA SER A 525 -19.28 -0.76 -15.17
C SER A 525 -18.42 0.47 -15.52
N GLY A 526 -17.30 0.24 -16.18
CA GLY A 526 -16.28 1.24 -16.51
C GLY A 526 -15.22 1.47 -15.44
N GLU A 527 -15.40 0.91 -14.24
CA GLU A 527 -14.50 1.09 -13.09
C GLU A 527 -13.39 0.01 -13.09
N GLU A 528 -12.26 0.37 -12.49
CA GLU A 528 -11.16 -0.53 -12.14
C GLU A 528 -10.88 -0.45 -10.64
N LYS A 529 -10.76 -1.60 -9.98
CA LYS A 529 -10.58 -1.69 -8.53
C LYS A 529 -9.63 -2.82 -8.15
N ALA A 530 -8.79 -2.56 -7.16
CA ALA A 530 -7.88 -3.55 -6.59
C ALA A 530 -8.57 -4.42 -5.54
N PHE A 531 -8.18 -5.70 -5.45
CA PHE A 531 -8.38 -6.48 -4.24
C PHE A 531 -7.52 -5.92 -3.09
N THR A 532 -8.01 -6.04 -1.86
CA THR A 532 -7.27 -5.67 -0.65
C THR A 532 -6.24 -6.74 -0.29
N THR A 533 -6.59 -8.01 -0.55
CA THR A 533 -5.67 -9.14 -0.37
C THR A 533 -4.60 -9.10 -1.46
N LYS A 534 -3.35 -8.94 -1.02
CA LYS A 534 -2.18 -9.07 -1.90
C LYS A 534 -1.83 -10.53 -2.14
N VAL A 535 -1.19 -10.81 -3.27
CA VAL A 535 -0.87 -12.17 -3.71
C VAL A 535 0.66 -12.30 -3.82
N PRO A 536 1.28 -13.29 -3.15
CA PRO A 536 2.74 -13.45 -3.22
C PRO A 536 3.22 -13.83 -4.62
N TYR A 537 4.41 -13.38 -4.99
CA TYR A 537 5.08 -13.80 -6.22
C TYR A 537 5.14 -15.33 -6.37
N GLY A 538 4.87 -15.82 -7.58
CA GLY A 538 4.88 -17.24 -7.91
C GLY A 538 3.65 -18.03 -7.43
N TYR A 539 2.75 -17.44 -6.64
CA TYR A 539 1.45 -18.02 -6.34
C TYR A 539 0.53 -17.88 -7.56
N LYS A 540 -0.42 -18.81 -7.67
CA LYS A 540 -1.51 -18.68 -8.64
C LYS A 540 -2.72 -18.04 -7.98
N TYR A 541 -3.44 -17.26 -8.78
CA TYR A 541 -4.71 -16.68 -8.37
C TYR A 541 -5.81 -17.07 -9.35
N LYS A 542 -7.05 -17.03 -8.88
CA LYS A 542 -8.25 -17.22 -9.69
C LYS A 542 -9.25 -16.15 -9.34
N VAL A 543 -9.73 -15.43 -10.35
CA VAL A 543 -10.79 -14.42 -10.21
C VAL A 543 -12.07 -14.97 -10.80
N VAL A 544 -13.15 -14.91 -10.02
CA VAL A 544 -14.47 -15.38 -10.42
C VAL A 544 -15.45 -14.21 -10.36
N GLU A 545 -16.09 -13.90 -11.49
CA GLU A 545 -17.26 -13.03 -11.52
C GLU A 545 -18.50 -13.82 -11.04
N VAL A 546 -19.20 -13.28 -10.05
CA VAL A 546 -20.46 -13.85 -9.56
C VAL A 546 -21.59 -13.28 -10.41
N ILE A 547 -22.17 -14.12 -11.27
CA ILE A 547 -23.32 -13.77 -12.10
C ILE A 547 -24.60 -14.18 -11.36
N PRO A 548 -25.45 -13.24 -10.90
CA PRO A 548 -26.76 -13.54 -10.34
C PRO A 548 -27.65 -14.26 -11.35
N SER A 549 -28.60 -15.07 -10.88
CA SER A 549 -29.55 -15.76 -11.77
C SER A 549 -30.40 -14.82 -12.64
N ALA A 550 -30.59 -13.57 -12.19
CA ALA A 550 -31.26 -12.52 -12.97
C ALA A 550 -30.48 -12.10 -14.23
N ASP A 551 -29.16 -12.33 -14.26
CA ASP A 551 -28.26 -11.91 -15.34
C ASP A 551 -27.88 -13.06 -16.28
N ALA A 552 -28.66 -14.16 -16.27
CA ALA A 552 -28.31 -15.39 -16.98
C ALA A 552 -28.24 -15.25 -18.51
N ASP A 553 -28.78 -14.16 -19.07
CA ASP A 553 -28.79 -13.89 -20.50
C ASP A 553 -27.54 -13.14 -21.01
N CYS A 554 -26.59 -12.83 -20.12
CA CYS A 554 -25.35 -12.17 -20.50
C CYS A 554 -24.28 -13.16 -20.97
N THR A 555 -23.44 -12.71 -21.92
CA THR A 555 -22.20 -13.40 -22.25
C THR A 555 -21.04 -12.68 -21.56
N THR A 556 -20.19 -13.45 -20.87
CA THR A 556 -19.01 -12.92 -20.18
C THR A 556 -17.75 -13.36 -20.89
N THR A 557 -16.85 -12.42 -21.10
CA THR A 557 -15.47 -12.65 -21.51
C THR A 557 -14.51 -12.05 -20.49
N ASN A 558 -13.28 -12.56 -20.49
CA ASN A 558 -12.21 -12.09 -19.63
C ASN A 558 -10.85 -12.12 -20.33
N LYS A 559 -9.91 -11.33 -19.83
CA LYS A 559 -8.49 -11.44 -20.14
C LYS A 559 -7.66 -11.02 -18.94
N VAL A 560 -6.44 -11.54 -18.88
CA VAL A 560 -5.41 -11.12 -17.93
C VAL A 560 -4.32 -10.37 -18.68
N ASP A 561 -3.99 -9.16 -18.24
CA ASP A 561 -3.00 -8.27 -18.86
C ASP A 561 -3.19 -8.17 -20.38
N ALA A 562 -2.14 -8.49 -21.15
CA ALA A 562 -2.11 -8.46 -22.61
C ALA A 562 -2.52 -9.80 -23.25
N SER A 563 -3.07 -10.74 -22.48
CA SER A 563 -3.53 -12.01 -23.03
C SER A 563 -4.76 -11.84 -23.93
N LYS A 564 -4.97 -12.82 -24.81
CA LYS A 564 -6.16 -12.87 -25.66
C LYS A 564 -7.42 -13.03 -24.80
N GLU A 565 -8.48 -12.35 -25.22
CA GLU A 565 -9.79 -12.45 -24.61
C GLU A 565 -10.35 -13.87 -24.73
N LYS A 566 -10.90 -14.40 -23.63
CA LYS A 566 -11.46 -15.74 -23.50
C LYS A 566 -12.90 -15.65 -23.01
N GLN A 567 -13.75 -16.58 -23.45
CA GLN A 567 -15.11 -16.68 -22.95
C GLN A 567 -15.13 -17.34 -21.57
N GLY A 568 -15.90 -16.77 -20.63
CA GLY A 568 -16.10 -17.34 -19.30
C GLY A 568 -16.10 -16.30 -18.18
N LYS A 569 -16.72 -16.69 -17.06
CA LYS A 569 -16.82 -15.90 -15.82
C LYS A 569 -15.67 -16.13 -14.83
N THR A 570 -14.65 -16.88 -15.25
CA THR A 570 -13.53 -17.26 -14.39
C THR A 570 -12.25 -17.20 -15.19
N THR A 571 -11.21 -16.70 -14.55
CA THR A 571 -9.86 -16.66 -15.12
C THR A 571 -8.84 -16.89 -14.02
N GLU A 572 -7.69 -17.39 -14.41
CA GLU A 572 -6.60 -17.72 -13.50
C GLU A 572 -5.26 -17.38 -14.16
N ASP A 573 -4.30 -17.00 -13.34
CA ASP A 573 -2.92 -16.76 -13.76
C ASP A 573 -1.95 -16.92 -12.57
N VAL A 574 -0.65 -16.79 -12.82
CA VAL A 574 0.41 -16.78 -11.82
C VAL A 574 0.96 -15.37 -11.69
N VAL A 575 1.19 -14.93 -10.45
CA VAL A 575 1.80 -13.63 -10.18
C VAL A 575 3.22 -13.59 -10.72
N ALA A 576 3.48 -12.65 -11.63
CA ALA A 576 4.78 -12.37 -12.22
C ALA A 576 5.62 -11.44 -11.32
N ASP A 577 6.94 -11.44 -11.52
CA ASP A 577 7.89 -10.70 -10.70
C ASP A 577 7.72 -9.19 -10.88
N GLY A 578 7.54 -8.46 -9.78
CA GLY A 578 7.49 -7.00 -9.74
C GLY A 578 6.35 -6.35 -10.52
N LYS A 579 5.24 -7.08 -10.79
CA LYS A 579 4.15 -6.60 -11.65
C LYS A 579 2.77 -6.93 -11.11
N ASP A 580 2.01 -5.88 -10.79
CA ASP A 580 0.57 -5.94 -10.56
C ASP A 580 -0.14 -6.63 -11.73
N SER A 581 -1.06 -7.54 -11.42
CA SER A 581 -1.88 -8.24 -12.41
C SER A 581 -3.18 -7.49 -12.67
N LYS A 582 -3.55 -7.31 -13.94
CA LYS A 582 -4.81 -6.70 -14.34
C LYS A 582 -5.72 -7.73 -14.99
N VAL A 583 -6.90 -7.92 -14.41
CA VAL A 583 -7.94 -8.78 -14.96
C VAL A 583 -9.07 -7.92 -15.50
N GLU A 584 -9.41 -8.06 -16.77
CA GLU A 584 -10.53 -7.35 -17.38
C GLU A 584 -11.67 -8.33 -17.64
N PHE A 585 -12.87 -8.00 -17.18
CA PHE A 585 -14.10 -8.72 -17.50
C PHE A 585 -15.02 -7.83 -18.35
N LYS A 586 -15.64 -8.41 -19.38
CA LYS A 586 -16.66 -7.76 -20.21
C LYS A 586 -17.94 -8.59 -20.20
N ASN A 587 -19.07 -7.98 -19.82
CA ASN A 587 -20.40 -8.60 -20.01
C ASN A 587 -21.13 -7.93 -21.17
N THR A 588 -21.69 -8.75 -22.06
CA THR A 588 -22.53 -8.28 -23.17
C THR A 588 -23.95 -8.77 -22.93
N TYR A 589 -24.88 -7.82 -22.81
CA TYR A 589 -26.30 -8.09 -22.61
C TYR A 589 -27.08 -7.93 -23.92
N SER A 590 -28.18 -8.68 -24.04
CA SER A 590 -29.14 -8.49 -25.13
C SER A 590 -29.92 -7.20 -24.94
N ASP A 591 -30.16 -6.48 -26.04
CA ASP A 591 -30.98 -5.26 -26.03
C ASP A 591 -32.36 -5.52 -25.43
N ARG A 592 -32.87 -4.52 -24.72
CA ARG A 592 -34.23 -4.47 -24.19
C ARG A 592 -35.14 -3.66 -25.10
N SER A 593 -36.43 -3.98 -25.05
CA SER A 593 -37.48 -3.27 -25.79
C SER A 593 -38.74 -3.06 -24.96
N LEU A 594 -39.49 -2.03 -25.31
CA LEU A 594 -40.76 -1.68 -24.74
C LEU A 594 -41.78 -1.49 -25.86
N THR A 595 -42.90 -2.20 -25.81
CA THR A 595 -44.02 -2.00 -26.72
C THR A 595 -45.12 -1.28 -25.96
N LEU A 596 -45.47 -0.06 -26.38
CA LEU A 596 -46.60 0.68 -25.86
C LEU A 596 -47.80 0.48 -26.79
N LYS A 597 -48.93 0.00 -26.24
CA LYS A 597 -50.20 -0.17 -26.95
C LYS A 597 -51.28 0.67 -26.30
N LYS A 598 -52.03 1.39 -27.12
CA LYS A 598 -53.22 2.13 -26.68
C LYS A 598 -54.48 1.34 -27.03
N THR A 599 -55.25 0.90 -26.05
CA THR A 599 -56.62 0.38 -26.25
C THR A 599 -57.66 1.37 -25.75
N VAL A 600 -58.81 1.40 -26.42
CA VAL A 600 -59.92 2.29 -26.09
C VAL A 600 -61.22 1.51 -26.17
N SER A 601 -62.10 1.70 -25.20
CA SER A 601 -63.44 1.11 -25.14
C SER A 601 -64.50 2.17 -24.83
N GLY A 602 -65.77 1.81 -25.03
CA GLY A 602 -66.90 2.71 -24.77
C GLY A 602 -67.17 3.67 -25.92
N SER A 603 -67.57 4.91 -25.60
CA SER A 603 -68.05 5.91 -26.59
C SER A 603 -66.93 6.78 -27.20
N ALA A 604 -65.69 6.32 -27.15
CA ALA A 604 -64.54 7.06 -27.62
C ALA A 604 -64.49 7.14 -29.16
N LYS A 605 -63.91 8.21 -29.69
CA LYS A 605 -63.70 8.35 -31.14
C LYS A 605 -62.43 7.61 -31.56
N GLU A 606 -62.53 6.70 -32.52
CA GLU A 606 -61.39 5.94 -33.07
C GLU A 606 -60.29 6.82 -33.70
N ASN A 607 -60.62 8.05 -34.08
CA ASN A 607 -59.73 8.98 -34.78
C ASN A 607 -59.00 9.99 -33.87
N GLU A 608 -59.13 9.90 -32.54
CA GLU A 608 -58.44 10.80 -31.61
C GLU A 608 -56.95 10.46 -31.45
N ASP A 609 -56.14 11.51 -31.23
CA ASP A 609 -54.73 11.39 -30.89
C ASP A 609 -54.55 11.28 -29.39
N TYR A 610 -53.93 10.19 -28.93
CA TYR A 610 -53.56 9.97 -27.53
C TYR A 610 -52.07 10.22 -27.38
N HIS A 611 -51.71 11.17 -26.50
CA HIS A 611 -50.33 11.57 -26.27
C HIS A 611 -49.76 10.90 -25.03
N PHE A 612 -48.59 10.26 -25.17
CA PHE A 612 -47.88 9.58 -24.11
C PHE A 612 -46.49 10.16 -23.93
N VAL A 613 -46.02 10.14 -22.69
CA VAL A 613 -44.63 10.43 -22.35
C VAL A 613 -44.04 9.21 -21.66
N VAL A 614 -43.05 8.60 -22.30
CA VAL A 614 -42.28 7.48 -21.73
C VAL A 614 -40.96 8.02 -21.19
N LYS A 615 -40.77 7.98 -19.87
CA LYS A 615 -39.51 8.40 -19.23
C LYS A 615 -38.64 7.19 -18.93
N LEU A 616 -37.35 7.30 -19.19
CA LEU A 616 -36.36 6.26 -18.97
C LEU A 616 -35.39 6.63 -17.84
N TYR A 617 -35.05 5.64 -17.02
CA TYR A 617 -34.22 5.81 -15.83
C TYR A 617 -33.18 4.69 -15.73
N ASN A 618 -32.03 4.99 -15.15
CA ASN A 618 -31.05 3.99 -14.74
C ASN A 618 -31.58 3.17 -13.55
N GLY A 619 -30.88 2.09 -13.20
CA GLY A 619 -31.26 1.20 -12.09
C GLY A 619 -31.36 1.92 -10.74
N ASP A 620 -30.53 2.95 -10.52
CA ASP A 620 -30.54 3.81 -9.33
C ASP A 620 -31.65 4.88 -9.33
N GLY A 621 -32.41 4.98 -10.42
CA GLY A 621 -33.52 5.92 -10.58
C GLY A 621 -33.15 7.28 -11.18
N THR A 622 -31.88 7.53 -11.48
CA THR A 622 -31.42 8.72 -12.22
C THR A 622 -31.90 8.70 -13.68
N VAL A 623 -31.98 9.86 -14.32
CA VAL A 623 -32.46 9.99 -15.70
C VAL A 623 -31.47 9.31 -16.66
N TYR A 624 -32.00 8.50 -17.58
CA TYR A 624 -31.20 7.86 -18.63
C TYR A 624 -30.64 8.93 -19.60
N GLN A 625 -29.42 8.75 -20.11
CA GLN A 625 -28.76 9.73 -21.00
C GLN A 625 -28.23 9.07 -22.29
N GLY A 626 -28.69 7.86 -22.62
CA GLY A 626 -28.21 7.12 -23.77
C GLY A 626 -29.09 7.29 -25.01
N LYS A 627 -29.07 6.29 -25.89
CA LYS A 627 -29.81 6.31 -27.16
C LYS A 627 -30.93 5.28 -27.17
N TYR A 628 -31.92 5.50 -28.00
CA TYR A 628 -33.03 4.58 -28.24
C TYR A 628 -33.45 4.62 -29.71
N LYS A 629 -34.23 3.63 -30.15
CA LYS A 629 -34.93 3.66 -31.45
C LYS A 629 -36.43 3.64 -31.21
N LEU A 630 -37.15 4.58 -31.81
CA LEU A 630 -38.62 4.57 -31.83
C LEU A 630 -39.11 3.95 -33.13
N ASN A 631 -39.95 2.93 -33.07
CA ASN A 631 -40.50 2.19 -34.21
C ASN A 631 -39.41 1.73 -35.20
N ASN A 632 -38.27 1.27 -34.67
CA ASN A 632 -37.09 0.86 -35.46
C ASN A 632 -36.54 1.91 -36.42
N SER A 633 -36.79 3.20 -36.14
CA SER A 633 -36.16 4.32 -36.85
C SER A 633 -34.68 4.49 -36.47
N ALA A 634 -34.04 5.53 -37.01
CA ALA A 634 -32.67 5.90 -36.65
C ALA A 634 -32.52 6.13 -35.12
N GLU A 635 -31.33 5.85 -34.58
CA GLU A 635 -31.05 6.06 -33.17
C GLU A 635 -31.19 7.54 -32.78
N LYS A 636 -31.94 7.80 -31.71
CA LYS A 636 -32.13 9.12 -31.13
C LYS A 636 -31.48 9.17 -29.75
N ALA A 637 -30.83 10.29 -29.43
CA ALA A 637 -30.44 10.56 -28.05
C ALA A 637 -31.70 10.75 -27.19
N TYR A 638 -31.66 10.25 -25.96
CA TYR A 638 -32.75 10.42 -25.01
C TYR A 638 -32.75 11.85 -24.46
N ASP A 639 -33.94 12.45 -24.44
CA ASP A 639 -34.21 13.77 -23.86
C ASP A 639 -34.77 13.58 -22.44
N SER A 640 -34.30 14.38 -21.48
CA SER A 640 -34.75 14.34 -20.09
C SER A 640 -36.27 14.53 -19.93
N ASP A 641 -36.92 15.19 -20.89
CA ASP A 641 -38.37 15.40 -20.89
C ASP A 641 -39.17 14.11 -21.20
N GLY A 642 -38.50 13.06 -21.69
CA GLY A 642 -39.09 11.78 -22.03
C GLY A 642 -39.42 11.63 -23.52
N ILE A 643 -39.76 10.40 -23.92
CA ILE A 643 -40.10 10.05 -25.30
C ILE A 643 -41.58 10.35 -25.50
N LYS A 644 -41.87 11.38 -26.30
CA LYS A 644 -43.23 11.78 -26.68
C LYS A 644 -43.75 10.88 -27.80
N ILE A 645 -44.88 10.21 -27.58
CA ILE A 645 -45.50 9.26 -28.52
C ILE A 645 -46.96 9.64 -28.70
N THR A 646 -47.40 9.78 -29.95
CA THR A 646 -48.82 9.95 -30.30
C THR A 646 -49.33 8.66 -30.91
N LEU A 647 -50.42 8.10 -30.36
CA LEU A 647 -51.07 6.89 -30.88
C LEU A 647 -52.55 7.16 -31.16
N LYS A 648 -53.08 6.52 -32.21
CA LYS A 648 -54.53 6.37 -32.42
C LYS A 648 -55.09 5.22 -31.57
N ALA A 649 -56.41 5.08 -31.52
CA ALA A 649 -57.04 3.92 -30.91
C ALA A 649 -56.48 2.61 -31.51
N ASN A 650 -56.17 1.64 -30.65
CA ASN A 650 -55.51 0.37 -30.98
C ASN A 650 -54.10 0.49 -31.58
N GLY A 651 -53.52 1.69 -31.63
CA GLY A 651 -52.16 1.95 -32.11
C GLY A 651 -51.09 1.36 -31.19
N THR A 652 -49.91 1.12 -31.76
CA THR A 652 -48.73 0.64 -31.04
C THR A 652 -47.50 1.46 -31.39
N ALA A 653 -46.58 1.56 -30.43
CA ALA A 653 -45.22 2.06 -30.64
C ALA A 653 -44.22 1.13 -29.96
N SER A 654 -43.02 1.02 -30.52
CA SER A 654 -41.94 0.20 -29.98
C SER A 654 -40.71 1.07 -29.71
N ILE A 655 -40.18 0.98 -28.50
CA ILE A 655 -38.91 1.57 -28.13
C ILE A 655 -37.91 0.43 -28.01
N THR A 656 -36.89 0.40 -28.87
CA THR A 656 -35.87 -0.66 -28.91
C THR A 656 -34.49 -0.09 -28.62
N ARG A 657 -33.47 -0.95 -28.53
CA ARG A 657 -32.07 -0.60 -28.20
C ARG A 657 -31.89 -0.09 -26.77
N LEU A 658 -32.73 -0.56 -25.84
CA LEU A 658 -32.65 -0.16 -24.44
C LEU A 658 -31.63 -1.03 -23.68
N PRO A 659 -30.87 -0.49 -22.71
CA PRO A 659 -29.90 -1.27 -21.96
C PRO A 659 -30.56 -2.17 -20.90
N TYR A 660 -29.86 -3.24 -20.53
CA TYR A 660 -30.17 -4.05 -19.35
C TYR A 660 -30.20 -3.21 -18.08
N GLY A 661 -31.19 -3.46 -17.20
CA GLY A 661 -31.37 -2.75 -15.94
C GLY A 661 -32.07 -1.38 -16.07
N ILE A 662 -32.55 -1.02 -17.27
CA ILE A 662 -33.33 0.19 -17.48
C ILE A 662 -34.68 0.11 -16.75
N LYS A 663 -35.09 1.23 -16.18
CA LYS A 663 -36.45 1.45 -15.65
C LYS A 663 -37.18 2.45 -16.53
N TYR A 664 -38.50 2.36 -16.58
CA TYR A 664 -39.34 3.27 -17.34
C TYR A 664 -40.59 3.67 -16.55
N SER A 665 -41.18 4.81 -16.88
CA SER A 665 -42.55 5.17 -16.50
C SER A 665 -43.33 5.60 -17.73
N VAL A 666 -44.65 5.44 -17.69
CA VAL A 666 -45.54 5.87 -18.77
C VAL A 666 -46.60 6.79 -18.19
N ASP A 667 -46.67 7.99 -18.76
CA ASP A 667 -47.70 8.99 -18.52
C ASP A 667 -48.52 9.19 -19.81
N GLU A 668 -49.81 9.56 -19.66
CA GLU A 668 -50.70 9.88 -20.78
C GLU A 668 -51.27 11.30 -20.57
N GLU A 669 -50.99 12.20 -21.51
CA GLU A 669 -51.44 13.61 -21.53
C GLU A 669 -52.83 13.73 -22.19
N TYR A 670 -53.68 14.65 -21.71
CA TYR A 670 -55.10 14.72 -22.09
C TYR A 670 -55.45 15.92 -22.99
N THR A 671 -56.37 15.71 -23.93
CA THR A 671 -57.10 16.76 -24.66
C THR A 671 -58.57 16.78 -24.21
N ASP A 672 -59.08 17.98 -23.90
CA ASP A 672 -60.34 18.23 -23.19
C ASP A 672 -61.60 17.74 -23.94
N GLY A 673 -62.61 17.15 -23.24
CA GLY A 673 -63.93 16.89 -23.84
C GLY A 673 -64.84 15.77 -23.29
N TYR A 674 -64.30 14.71 -22.66
CA TYR A 674 -65.09 13.56 -22.18
C TYR A 674 -64.99 13.36 -20.65
N LYS A 675 -66.01 12.74 -20.04
CA LYS A 675 -65.93 12.25 -18.66
C LYS A 675 -65.40 10.82 -18.69
N LYS A 676 -64.24 10.66 -18.07
CA LYS A 676 -63.45 9.42 -18.01
C LYS A 676 -64.01 8.50 -16.93
N VAL A 677 -64.25 7.22 -17.25
CA VAL A 677 -64.78 6.24 -16.29
C VAL A 677 -63.64 5.48 -15.61
N ASP A 678 -62.77 4.80 -16.37
CA ASP A 678 -61.68 4.00 -15.80
C ASP A 678 -60.39 4.07 -16.65
N LYS A 679 -59.23 4.10 -15.96
CA LYS A 679 -57.89 4.00 -16.57
C LYS A 679 -57.16 2.80 -15.97
N THR A 680 -56.79 1.86 -16.83
CA THR A 680 -55.95 0.73 -16.41
C THR A 680 -54.70 0.69 -17.26
N ILE A 681 -53.57 0.40 -16.62
CA ILE A 681 -52.33 0.08 -17.29
C ILE A 681 -51.96 -1.34 -16.91
N THR A 682 -51.58 -2.13 -17.90
CA THR A 682 -50.98 -3.45 -17.67
C THR A 682 -49.59 -3.49 -18.27
N VAL A 683 -48.69 -4.19 -17.59
CA VAL A 683 -47.34 -4.49 -18.06
C VAL A 683 -47.24 -6.00 -18.14
N ASN A 684 -47.03 -6.55 -19.34
CA ASN A 684 -47.03 -7.98 -19.60
C ASN A 684 -48.30 -8.66 -19.04
N GLY A 685 -49.46 -8.00 -19.16
CA GLY A 685 -50.75 -8.46 -18.63
C GLY A 685 -50.96 -8.28 -17.12
N THR A 686 -49.96 -7.79 -16.37
CA THR A 686 -50.09 -7.52 -14.93
C THR A 686 -50.56 -6.09 -14.69
N PRO A 687 -51.63 -5.84 -13.90
CA PRO A 687 -52.08 -4.49 -13.55
C PRO A 687 -50.99 -3.67 -12.85
N LYS A 688 -50.84 -2.40 -13.27
CA LYS A 688 -49.87 -1.42 -12.75
C LYS A 688 -50.54 -0.05 -12.59
N LYS A 689 -49.76 0.96 -12.18
CA LYS A 689 -50.18 2.36 -12.06
C LYS A 689 -49.42 3.23 -13.06
N LEU A 690 -50.08 4.23 -13.64
CA LEU A 690 -49.40 5.22 -14.48
C LEU A 690 -48.41 6.06 -13.65
N GLY A 691 -47.36 6.55 -14.29
CA GLY A 691 -46.34 7.40 -13.68
C GLY A 691 -45.37 6.70 -12.72
N GLU A 692 -45.64 5.47 -12.30
CA GLU A 692 -44.71 4.68 -11.50
C GLU A 692 -43.56 4.11 -12.36
N LYS A 693 -42.41 3.91 -11.73
CA LYS A 693 -41.21 3.38 -12.38
C LYS A 693 -41.21 1.85 -12.32
N TYR A 694 -41.12 1.21 -13.47
CA TYR A 694 -41.04 -0.24 -13.61
C TYR A 694 -39.76 -0.64 -14.34
N ALA A 695 -39.16 -1.76 -13.95
CA ALA A 695 -38.10 -2.39 -14.74
C ALA A 695 -38.74 -3.18 -15.89
N ILE A 696 -38.05 -3.25 -17.04
CA ILE A 696 -38.32 -4.31 -18.02
C ILE A 696 -37.91 -5.62 -17.34
N ASP A 697 -38.86 -6.53 -17.11
CA ASP A 697 -38.70 -7.80 -16.36
C ASP A 697 -37.31 -8.41 -16.60
N GLU A 698 -36.55 -8.69 -15.54
CA GLU A 698 -35.17 -9.16 -15.62
C GLU A 698 -35.04 -10.44 -16.47
N LYS A 699 -36.12 -11.23 -16.59
CA LYS A 699 -36.18 -12.46 -17.41
C LYS A 699 -36.64 -12.23 -18.86
N ARG A 700 -37.11 -11.04 -19.21
CA ARG A 700 -37.65 -10.73 -20.55
C ARG A 700 -36.82 -9.65 -21.23
N THR A 701 -36.58 -9.83 -22.51
CA THR A 701 -35.99 -8.78 -23.35
C THR A 701 -37.01 -7.70 -23.71
N ALA A 702 -38.32 -7.97 -23.54
CA ALA A 702 -39.39 -7.07 -23.91
C ALA A 702 -40.44 -6.90 -22.79
N ALA A 703 -41.01 -5.70 -22.71
CA ALA A 703 -42.21 -5.43 -21.92
C ALA A 703 -43.33 -4.89 -22.81
N ASP A 704 -44.53 -5.45 -22.66
CA ASP A 704 -45.75 -4.98 -23.33
C ASP A 704 -46.56 -4.13 -22.35
N VAL A 705 -46.59 -2.83 -22.60
CA VAL A 705 -47.39 -1.86 -21.84
C VAL A 705 -48.68 -1.59 -22.59
N VAL A 706 -49.81 -1.92 -21.97
CA VAL A 706 -51.14 -1.61 -22.52
C VAL A 706 -51.81 -0.57 -21.64
N VAL A 707 -52.18 0.57 -22.23
CA VAL A 707 -52.98 1.61 -21.56
C VAL A 707 -54.39 1.57 -22.11
N ASN A 708 -55.36 1.25 -21.24
CA ASN A 708 -56.77 1.19 -21.56
C ASN A 708 -57.52 2.40 -20.99
N ASN A 709 -58.30 3.08 -21.83
CA ASN A 709 -59.25 4.11 -21.38
C ASN A 709 -60.66 3.66 -21.73
N ASP A 710 -61.55 3.72 -20.74
CA ASP A 710 -62.98 3.52 -20.92
C ASP A 710 -63.73 4.85 -20.79
N PHE A 711 -64.50 5.21 -21.83
CA PHE A 711 -65.16 6.52 -21.96
C PHE A 711 -66.70 6.39 -21.93
N GLU A 712 -67.35 7.26 -21.16
CA GLU A 712 -68.81 7.40 -21.09
C GLU A 712 -69.24 8.80 -21.57
N ILE A 713 -70.32 8.85 -22.36
CA ILE A 713 -70.96 10.12 -22.74
C ILE A 713 -71.82 10.60 -21.56
N VAL A 714 -71.55 11.82 -21.07
CA VAL A 714 -72.41 12.46 -20.08
C VAL A 714 -73.46 13.29 -20.80
N HIS A 715 -74.72 12.85 -20.70
CA HIS A 715 -75.88 13.63 -21.09
C HIS A 715 -76.59 14.10 -19.81
N ASP A 716 -76.26 15.27 -19.27
CA ASP A 716 -76.87 15.79 -18.04
C ASP A 716 -77.43 17.23 -18.15
N GLY A 717 -77.38 17.81 -19.35
CA GLY A 717 -77.95 19.12 -19.63
C GLY A 717 -79.47 19.15 -19.42
N GLN A 718 -79.98 20.26 -18.87
CA GLN A 718 -81.42 20.48 -18.66
C GLN A 718 -81.87 21.82 -19.24
N ILE A 719 -82.88 21.80 -20.09
CA ILE A 719 -83.55 23.01 -20.57
C ILE A 719 -85.00 23.00 -20.07
N THR A 720 -85.33 23.94 -19.19
CA THR A 720 -86.69 24.10 -18.66
C THR A 720 -87.48 25.08 -19.51
N VAL A 721 -88.58 24.60 -20.08
CA VAL A 721 -89.58 25.42 -20.78
C VAL A 721 -90.62 25.87 -19.77
N ASN A 722 -90.76 27.19 -19.60
CA ASN A 722 -91.80 27.82 -18.82
C ASN A 722 -92.89 28.33 -19.78
N LYS A 723 -94.15 28.11 -19.42
CA LYS A 723 -95.31 28.53 -20.21
C LYS A 723 -96.22 29.42 -19.38
N TYR A 724 -96.57 30.59 -19.91
CA TYR A 724 -97.50 31.53 -19.31
C TYR A 724 -98.67 31.86 -20.26
N LEU A 725 -99.86 32.05 -19.68
CA LEU A 725 -101.00 32.64 -20.38
C LEU A 725 -101.13 34.11 -20.01
N VAL A 726 -101.35 35.01 -20.97
CA VAL A 726 -101.47 36.47 -20.74
C VAL A 726 -102.73 37.03 -21.39
N ALA A 727 -103.17 38.21 -20.94
CA ALA A 727 -104.46 38.77 -21.35
C ALA A 727 -104.53 39.20 -22.83
N ASN A 728 -103.40 39.61 -23.41
CA ASN A 728 -103.28 40.02 -24.81
C ASN A 728 -101.80 40.12 -25.18
N ALA A 729 -101.50 40.36 -26.46
CA ALA A 729 -100.14 40.50 -27.00
C ALA A 729 -99.26 41.58 -26.32
N LYS A 730 -99.82 42.49 -25.52
CA LYS A 730 -99.06 43.52 -24.79
C LYS A 730 -98.96 43.25 -23.29
N SER A 731 -99.60 42.19 -22.79
CA SER A 731 -99.65 41.85 -21.38
C SER A 731 -98.48 40.93 -20.99
N ASN A 732 -97.83 41.24 -19.88
CA ASN A 732 -96.80 40.39 -19.28
C ASN A 732 -97.26 39.71 -17.98
N THR A 733 -98.49 39.97 -17.54
CA THR A 733 -99.02 39.42 -16.29
C THR A 733 -99.71 38.09 -16.56
N PRO A 734 -99.30 36.98 -15.91
CA PRO A 734 -99.95 35.70 -16.07
C PRO A 734 -101.42 35.75 -15.64
N ILE A 735 -102.31 35.25 -16.50
CA ILE A 735 -103.74 35.11 -16.23
C ILE A 735 -104.17 33.65 -16.38
N ALA A 736 -105.21 33.25 -15.66
CA ALA A 736 -105.73 31.89 -15.75
C ALA A 736 -106.68 31.77 -16.94
N ASP A 737 -106.65 30.65 -17.66
CA ASP A 737 -107.82 30.23 -18.44
C ASP A 737 -108.81 29.52 -17.53
N SER A 738 -109.88 30.20 -17.17
CA SER A 738 -110.92 29.64 -16.32
C SER A 738 -111.89 28.72 -17.06
N LEU A 739 -111.70 28.48 -18.36
CA LEU A 739 -112.67 27.76 -19.19
C LEU A 739 -112.20 26.36 -19.59
N TYR A 740 -110.91 26.15 -19.88
CA TYR A 740 -110.42 24.88 -20.44
C TYR A 740 -109.10 24.44 -19.82
N ASP A 741 -108.89 23.13 -19.83
CA ASP A 741 -107.56 22.56 -19.76
C ASP A 741 -106.88 22.74 -21.14
N ASN A 742 -105.61 23.14 -21.14
CA ASN A 742 -104.86 23.42 -22.36
C ASN A 742 -103.54 22.64 -22.35
N THR A 743 -103.12 22.11 -23.50
CA THR A 743 -101.84 21.40 -23.65
C THR A 743 -101.02 22.08 -24.74
N PHE A 744 -99.85 22.60 -24.37
CA PHE A 744 -98.91 23.22 -25.30
C PHE A 744 -97.77 22.26 -25.61
N ILE A 745 -97.45 22.07 -26.89
CA ILE A 745 -96.41 21.14 -27.34
C ILE A 745 -95.20 21.95 -27.84
N PHE A 746 -94.02 21.53 -27.43
CA PHE A 746 -92.74 22.15 -27.76
C PHE A 746 -91.84 21.11 -28.44
N LYS A 747 -91.27 21.48 -29.59
CA LYS A 747 -90.24 20.73 -30.30
C LYS A 747 -88.87 21.28 -29.94
N LEU A 748 -87.97 20.44 -29.45
CA LEU A 748 -86.56 20.75 -29.24
C LEU A 748 -85.74 20.20 -30.41
N GLU A 749 -84.86 21.01 -30.99
CA GLU A 749 -83.94 20.62 -32.07
C GLU A 749 -82.52 21.07 -31.71
N ASN A 750 -81.51 20.19 -31.79
CA ASN A 750 -80.11 20.63 -31.78
C ASN A 750 -79.75 21.24 -33.14
N ILE A 751 -79.16 22.43 -33.15
CA ILE A 751 -78.89 23.21 -34.37
C ILE A 751 -77.40 23.45 -34.63
N ASP A 752 -76.49 22.80 -33.90
CA ASP A 752 -75.05 22.95 -34.16
C ASP A 752 -74.62 22.19 -35.41
N GLU A 753 -74.20 22.91 -36.45
CA GLU A 753 -73.78 22.35 -37.74
C GLU A 753 -72.49 21.50 -37.66
N LYS A 754 -71.74 21.58 -36.55
CA LYS A 754 -70.44 20.90 -36.37
C LYS A 754 -70.54 19.48 -35.79
N SER A 755 -71.74 18.97 -35.54
CA SER A 755 -71.96 17.63 -34.95
C SER A 755 -72.55 16.65 -35.98
N PRO A 756 -71.75 16.06 -36.88
CA PRO A 756 -72.24 15.10 -37.86
C PRO A 756 -72.69 13.82 -37.14
N GLY A 757 -74.02 13.63 -37.01
CA GLY A 757 -74.63 12.38 -36.54
C GLY A 757 -75.70 12.52 -35.46
N TYR A 758 -75.83 13.67 -34.78
CA TYR A 758 -76.81 13.86 -33.69
C TYR A 758 -77.82 14.95 -34.03
N LYS A 759 -78.71 14.68 -35.00
CA LYS A 759 -79.91 15.51 -35.22
C LYS A 759 -80.95 15.14 -34.15
N MET A 760 -80.71 15.61 -32.92
CA MET A 760 -81.60 15.39 -31.79
C MET A 760 -82.88 16.21 -32.00
N VAL A 761 -84.01 15.52 -32.14
CA VAL A 761 -85.35 16.11 -32.13
C VAL A 761 -86.14 15.46 -31.00
N SER A 762 -86.68 16.27 -30.08
CA SER A 762 -87.52 15.78 -28.98
C SER A 762 -88.77 16.64 -28.84
N TYR A 763 -89.82 16.09 -28.25
CA TYR A 763 -91.07 16.80 -28.00
C TYR A 763 -91.41 16.77 -26.52
N GLY A 764 -91.87 17.90 -26.00
CA GLY A 764 -92.32 18.07 -24.63
C GLY A 764 -93.67 18.74 -24.62
N SER A 765 -94.51 18.41 -23.65
CA SER A 765 -95.83 19.03 -23.51
C SER A 765 -96.03 19.60 -22.11
N ILE A 766 -96.62 20.79 -22.03
CA ILE A 766 -97.06 21.40 -20.79
C ILE A 766 -98.58 21.36 -20.77
N HIS A 767 -99.14 20.62 -19.82
CA HIS A 767 -100.57 20.63 -19.54
C HIS A 767 -100.89 21.68 -18.47
N LEU A 768 -101.75 22.63 -18.81
CA LEU A 768 -102.29 23.64 -17.91
C LEU A 768 -103.75 23.30 -17.62
N ALA A 769 -104.02 22.81 -16.41
CA ALA A 769 -105.38 22.61 -15.93
C ALA A 769 -106.16 23.93 -15.90
N LYS A 770 -107.48 23.85 -16.03
CA LYS A 770 -108.42 24.95 -15.94
C LYS A 770 -108.20 25.72 -14.64
N GLY A 771 -107.98 27.03 -14.75
CA GLY A 771 -107.64 27.90 -13.63
C GLY A 771 -106.13 28.11 -13.42
N SER A 772 -105.27 27.34 -14.07
CA SER A 772 -103.82 27.54 -14.05
C SER A 772 -103.38 28.67 -14.98
N LYS A 773 -102.37 29.42 -14.54
CA LYS A 773 -101.81 30.57 -15.27
C LYS A 773 -100.47 30.25 -15.93
N GLU A 774 -99.81 29.22 -15.40
CA GLU A 774 -98.46 28.85 -15.74
C GLU A 774 -98.20 27.36 -15.57
N GLY A 775 -97.19 26.86 -16.26
CA GLY A 775 -96.70 25.49 -16.13
C GLY A 775 -95.30 25.36 -16.71
N THR A 776 -94.63 24.27 -16.36
CA THR A 776 -93.24 24.05 -16.74
C THR A 776 -93.02 22.62 -17.22
N PHE A 777 -92.07 22.44 -18.12
CA PHE A 777 -91.60 21.14 -18.58
C PHE A 777 -90.08 21.20 -18.81
N THR A 778 -89.34 20.18 -18.40
CA THR A 778 -87.88 20.16 -18.54
C THR A 778 -87.45 19.06 -19.51
N PHE A 779 -86.74 19.45 -20.57
CA PHE A 779 -85.95 18.53 -21.37
C PHE A 779 -84.68 18.19 -20.59
N GLY A 780 -84.54 16.94 -20.15
CA GLY A 780 -83.35 16.46 -19.44
C GLY A 780 -82.44 15.63 -20.32
N ARG A 781 -81.21 15.39 -19.83
CA ARG A 781 -80.18 14.58 -20.49
C ARG A 781 -79.80 15.11 -21.87
N LEU A 782 -79.56 16.42 -21.95
CA LEU A 782 -79.11 17.06 -23.18
C LEU A 782 -77.57 17.17 -23.20
N PRO A 783 -76.89 16.93 -24.33
CA PRO A 783 -75.48 17.26 -24.47
C PRO A 783 -75.23 18.79 -24.47
N VAL A 784 -73.98 19.20 -24.30
CA VAL A 784 -73.57 20.59 -24.61
C VAL A 784 -73.89 20.92 -26.07
N GLY A 785 -74.32 22.15 -26.32
CA GLY A 785 -74.64 22.61 -27.67
C GLY A 785 -75.78 23.62 -27.72
N THR A 786 -76.05 24.11 -28.93
CA THR A 786 -77.10 25.08 -29.23
C THR A 786 -78.39 24.38 -29.65
N TYR A 787 -79.49 24.73 -29.01
CA TYR A 787 -80.81 24.15 -29.21
C TYR A 787 -81.83 25.20 -29.60
N ARG A 788 -82.69 24.85 -30.56
CA ARG A 788 -83.89 25.59 -30.92
C ARG A 788 -85.11 24.90 -30.31
N ILE A 789 -85.89 25.62 -29.53
CA ILE A 789 -87.17 25.19 -28.98
C ILE A 789 -88.25 25.91 -29.78
N THR A 790 -89.16 25.16 -30.40
CA THR A 790 -90.30 25.67 -31.16
C THR A 790 -91.59 25.25 -30.48
N GLU A 791 -92.40 26.21 -30.05
CA GLU A 791 -93.79 25.95 -29.69
C GLU A 791 -94.60 25.66 -30.95
N LEU A 792 -95.33 24.55 -30.96
CA LEU A 792 -96.22 24.18 -32.06
C LEU A 792 -97.54 24.96 -31.96
N ASP A 793 -98.19 25.15 -33.11
CA ASP A 793 -99.45 25.88 -33.20
C ASP A 793 -100.51 25.30 -32.26
N HIS A 794 -101.26 26.19 -31.61
CA HIS A 794 -102.31 25.85 -30.68
C HIS A 794 -103.62 26.51 -31.13
N GLU A 795 -104.69 25.73 -31.28
CA GLU A 795 -105.94 26.15 -31.91
C GLU A 795 -106.56 27.42 -31.32
N ARG A 796 -106.42 27.61 -30.00
CA ARG A 796 -107.06 28.70 -29.24
C ARG A 796 -106.12 29.82 -28.80
N TYR A 797 -104.81 29.68 -29.04
CA TYR A 797 -103.80 30.52 -28.40
C TYR A 797 -102.74 30.97 -29.38
N THR A 798 -102.40 32.26 -29.32
CA THR A 798 -101.33 32.84 -30.14
C THR A 798 -100.13 33.25 -29.28
N PRO A 799 -98.90 32.89 -29.70
CA PRO A 799 -97.68 33.35 -29.02
C PRO A 799 -97.48 34.85 -29.10
N VAL A 800 -97.05 35.44 -27.99
CA VAL A 800 -96.76 36.88 -27.87
C VAL A 800 -95.45 37.24 -28.54
N ASP A 801 -94.41 36.47 -28.22
CA ASP A 801 -93.00 36.80 -28.51
C ASP A 801 -92.45 35.87 -29.62
N GLY A 802 -93.30 35.41 -30.54
CA GLY A 802 -92.96 34.40 -31.56
C GLY A 802 -92.87 32.96 -31.04
N THR A 803 -92.78 32.00 -31.95
CA THR A 803 -92.86 30.54 -31.66
C THR A 803 -91.53 29.88 -31.33
N THR A 804 -90.38 30.55 -31.50
CA THR A 804 -89.06 29.90 -31.34
C THR A 804 -88.15 30.60 -30.34
N ARG A 805 -87.38 29.81 -29.58
CA ARG A 805 -86.31 30.26 -28.68
C ARG A 805 -85.04 29.46 -28.94
N THR A 806 -83.88 30.07 -28.71
CA THR A 806 -82.59 29.40 -28.81
C THR A 806 -81.89 29.41 -27.46
N VAL A 807 -81.32 28.28 -27.06
CA VAL A 807 -80.61 28.08 -25.79
C VAL A 807 -79.27 27.43 -26.09
N THR A 808 -78.20 27.89 -25.44
CA THR A 808 -76.87 27.27 -25.58
C THR A 808 -76.45 26.68 -24.24
N LEU A 809 -76.27 25.36 -24.18
CA LEU A 809 -75.71 24.69 -23.02
C LEU A 809 -74.19 24.60 -23.17
N MET A 810 -73.46 25.13 -22.19
CA MET A 810 -71.99 25.12 -22.13
C MET A 810 -71.52 24.29 -20.92
N LYS A 811 -70.26 23.86 -20.92
CA LYS A 811 -69.68 22.98 -19.86
C LYS A 811 -69.80 23.57 -18.45
N ASP A 812 -69.77 24.88 -18.32
CA ASP A 812 -69.92 25.66 -17.08
C ASP A 812 -71.38 26.09 -16.79
N HIS A 813 -72.30 25.89 -17.74
CA HIS A 813 -73.71 26.27 -17.65
C HIS A 813 -74.61 25.17 -18.27
N MET A 814 -74.77 24.06 -17.55
CA MET A 814 -75.48 22.86 -18.02
C MET A 814 -77.00 22.89 -17.76
N LYS A 815 -77.54 23.99 -17.23
CA LYS A 815 -78.97 24.15 -16.97
C LYS A 815 -79.41 25.52 -17.39
N ASP A 816 -80.46 25.63 -18.20
CA ASP A 816 -81.01 26.91 -18.63
C ASP A 816 -82.53 26.82 -18.75
N SER A 817 -83.20 27.94 -18.98
CA SER A 817 -84.64 27.99 -19.14
C SER A 817 -85.11 29.00 -20.18
N VAL A 818 -86.23 28.69 -20.82
CA VAL A 818 -86.89 29.58 -21.80
C VAL A 818 -88.35 29.75 -21.46
N THR A 819 -88.86 30.94 -21.72
CA THR A 819 -90.26 31.27 -21.45
C THR A 819 -91.02 31.54 -22.73
N PHE A 820 -92.20 30.92 -22.83
CA PHE A 820 -93.20 31.16 -23.86
C PHE A 820 -94.46 31.73 -23.24
N LYS A 821 -95.04 32.74 -23.89
CA LYS A 821 -96.25 33.43 -23.45
C LYS A 821 -97.27 33.39 -24.57
N ASN A 822 -98.51 32.99 -24.26
CA ASN A 822 -99.61 33.07 -25.23
C ASN A 822 -100.79 33.83 -24.66
N TYR A 823 -101.52 34.51 -25.53
CA TYR A 823 -102.85 35.02 -25.23
C TYR A 823 -103.89 34.27 -26.04
N ARG A 824 -105.11 34.26 -25.52
CA ARG A 824 -106.22 33.51 -26.11
C ARG A 824 -106.83 34.28 -27.28
N LEU A 825 -107.16 33.57 -28.35
CA LEU A 825 -107.99 34.07 -29.45
C LEU A 825 -109.47 34.05 -28.99
N ASP A 826 -110.27 35.05 -29.38
CA ASP A 826 -111.63 35.29 -28.86
C ASP A 826 -112.55 34.03 -28.85
N LYS A 827 -113.62 34.08 -28.03
CA LYS A 827 -114.50 32.95 -27.62
C LYS A 827 -115.35 32.29 -28.74
N GLY A 828 -114.85 32.20 -29.96
CA GLY A 828 -115.46 31.42 -31.05
C GLY A 828 -115.18 29.93 -30.90
N TYR A 829 -116.20 29.10 -31.11
CA TYR A 829 -116.06 27.65 -31.20
C TYR A 829 -115.19 27.29 -32.42
N TYR A 830 -114.04 26.68 -32.19
CA TYR A 830 -113.30 25.97 -33.24
C TYR A 830 -113.92 24.57 -33.35
N THR A 831 -114.81 24.38 -34.33
CA THR A 831 -115.21 23.06 -34.81
C THR A 831 -114.60 22.87 -36.18
N ASP A 832 -113.42 22.27 -36.26
CA ASP A 832 -113.13 21.40 -37.40
C ASP A 832 -112.05 20.36 -37.06
N THR A 833 -112.51 19.12 -36.94
CA THR A 833 -111.70 17.91 -36.92
C THR A 833 -111.14 17.66 -38.32
N ALA A 834 -109.91 18.07 -38.57
CA ALA A 834 -109.08 17.54 -39.65
C ALA A 834 -107.75 17.04 -39.06
N ALA A 835 -107.77 15.82 -38.52
CA ALA A 835 -106.55 15.12 -38.15
C ALA A 835 -105.77 14.76 -39.42
N ALA A 836 -104.78 15.58 -39.78
CA ALA A 836 -103.76 15.18 -40.73
C ALA A 836 -102.71 14.32 -40.00
N VAL A 837 -102.79 13.00 -40.19
CA VAL A 837 -101.73 12.06 -39.78
C VAL A 837 -100.51 12.31 -40.66
N ASN A 838 -99.48 12.98 -40.14
CA ASN A 838 -98.18 13.02 -40.79
C ASN A 838 -97.47 11.67 -40.58
N THR A 839 -97.46 10.83 -41.61
CA THR A 839 -96.60 9.64 -41.64
C THR A 839 -95.22 10.03 -42.14
N GLY A 840 -94.19 9.79 -41.33
CA GLY A 840 -92.78 10.01 -41.68
C GLY A 840 -91.97 8.75 -41.41
N LYS A 841 -91.34 8.19 -42.45
CA LYS A 841 -90.37 7.08 -42.32
C LYS A 841 -89.09 7.61 -41.69
N VAL A 842 -88.71 7.08 -40.53
CA VAL A 842 -87.33 7.11 -40.02
C VAL A 842 -86.82 5.68 -40.04
N SER A 843 -85.77 5.44 -40.81
CA SER A 843 -85.13 4.13 -40.93
C SER A 843 -84.60 3.67 -39.56
N GLY A 844 -85.15 2.57 -39.03
CA GLY A 844 -84.43 1.73 -38.06
C GLY A 844 -85.09 1.42 -36.72
N LEU A 845 -86.35 1.81 -36.45
CA LEU A 845 -87.09 1.28 -35.29
C LEU A 845 -88.59 1.15 -35.60
N GLU A 846 -89.06 -0.09 -35.69
CA GLU A 846 -90.50 -0.40 -35.60
C GLU A 846 -90.93 -0.23 -34.14
N VAL A 847 -91.74 0.79 -33.87
CA VAL A 847 -92.54 0.86 -32.65
C VAL A 847 -93.99 0.68 -33.06
N THR A 848 -94.57 -0.46 -32.67
CA THR A 848 -95.99 -0.74 -32.86
C THR A 848 -96.73 -0.16 -31.64
N TYR A 849 -97.64 0.79 -31.84
CA TYR A 849 -98.58 1.19 -30.80
C TYR A 849 -99.91 0.48 -31.05
N ASP A 850 -100.29 -0.39 -30.11
CA ASP A 850 -101.61 -1.02 -30.03
C ASP A 850 -102.60 0.00 -29.45
N GLU A 851 -103.62 0.36 -30.22
CA GLU A 851 -104.75 1.15 -29.76
C GLU A 851 -105.63 0.30 -28.82
N LYS A 852 -105.25 0.24 -27.54
CA LYS A 852 -106.20 -0.05 -26.47
C LYS A 852 -105.65 0.44 -25.13
N THR A 853 -106.52 1.18 -24.43
CA THR A 853 -106.35 1.72 -23.06
C THR A 853 -105.41 2.94 -23.00
N VAL A 854 -105.80 4.13 -22.56
CA VAL A 854 -106.33 4.43 -21.22
C VAL A 854 -107.12 5.74 -21.22
N LEU A 855 -108.36 5.68 -20.68
CA LEU A 855 -108.98 6.74 -19.90
C LEU A 855 -108.46 6.62 -18.45
N LYS A 856 -107.70 7.61 -17.98
CA LYS A 856 -107.75 8.21 -16.64
C LYS A 856 -106.58 9.17 -16.41
#